data_AF-A0A1I3EYS3-F1
#
_entry.id   AF-A0A1I3EYS3-F1
#
_cell.length_a   1.000
_cell.length_b   1.000
_cell.length_c   1.000
_cell.angle_alpha   90.00
_cell.angle_beta   90.00
_cell.angle_gamma   90.00
#
_symmetry.space_group_name_H-M   'P 1'
#
loop_
_entity.id
_entity.type
_entity.pdbx_description
1 polymer ?
#
loop_
_entity_poly.entity_id
_entity_poly.type
_entity_poly.pdbx_seq_one_letter_code
_entity_poly.pdbx_strand_id
1 'polypeptide(L)'
;MLKRIKDSGKLNIVLFVTALICYLAVIFTALTYGRVTINSDVALVYRFYHAIVNAKSIYPTSWNAVNGEIYAFTRVPVNVLMLAILKDKVLAIVISNCIVFTLSIASVIWFAKKFFNNNFWLVFIPLFSVFLCGKEARMMIFLHGAYCGFIIIFTFVLGMFWLDVINRKTTLFHTAIHSVIFFLMILGGKRHIAEYLLPTIATLFIYFVIINRDRNNIVAVVRDSILKLVIPAALGYLLYKVVCSTHNMNFGGNSNPTLSFGMSHIIGNLKIYFSNLFIIFGYGSDRSGLANIVCILVCVAVCLLIPVLQAVEYKSMKEAEKVFFTFMLMHNAEMLLATVLGDLLQVRYLLSTSFLLVIVSANYIYKKIVSVKMIQVQIACACCFLILSGLYCKNLLKITTNWQEKYEAQKSIGAELVSHGVTKGYATFWLGYPNEVYSDGKLTFGGVDIAEASFMKQYSNCDNSCYEYKDGKCCVLLTDSEVEYLVSVAGGDFISTFATKPIDTFVISNPYFDELYGTENILVYVFAEDICDRLTDGLKDGVLSPREMFYNYVGSRSDDSIVLSQGGVIHGPYKKIAPGKYTVVYNGRNLGDCGVDVKSEISPDSIEYNIISQDDNKIELEVEIANYVEDIQFYLVNDNAESVEFDRIDIDFE
;
A
#
# COMPACT_ATOMS: atom_id res chain seq x y z
N MET A 1 -11.58 -25.39 -47.53
CA MET A 1 -11.74 -24.72 -46.20
C MET A 1 -11.12 -25.54 -45.05
N LEU A 2 -11.21 -26.87 -45.04
CA LEU A 2 -10.59 -27.77 -44.02
C LEU A 2 -9.07 -28.03 -44.17
N LYS A 3 -8.41 -27.50 -45.20
CA LYS A 3 -6.95 -27.60 -45.41
C LYS A 3 -6.16 -26.35 -44.95
N ARG A 4 -6.85 -25.30 -44.46
CA ARG A 4 -6.25 -24.04 -43.94
C ARG A 4 -6.30 -23.91 -42.41
N ILE A 5 -6.80 -24.93 -41.70
CA ILE A 5 -6.97 -24.93 -40.22
C ILE A 5 -5.92 -25.82 -39.52
N LYS A 6 -5.10 -26.58 -40.25
CA LYS A 6 -4.46 -27.77 -39.65
C LYS A 6 -3.14 -27.56 -38.88
N ASP A 7 -2.46 -26.41 -39.01
CA ASP A 7 -1.12 -26.24 -38.42
C ASP A 7 -1.02 -25.12 -37.36
N SER A 8 -1.75 -24.00 -37.49
CA SER A 8 -1.80 -22.95 -36.45
C SER A 8 -2.73 -23.27 -35.28
N GLY A 9 -3.70 -24.17 -35.46
CA GLY A 9 -4.64 -24.58 -34.43
C GLY A 9 -3.98 -25.39 -33.30
N LYS A 10 -3.02 -26.26 -33.61
CA LYS A 10 -2.37 -27.15 -32.63
C LYS A 10 -1.45 -26.38 -31.66
N LEU A 11 -0.71 -25.40 -32.17
CA LEU A 11 0.17 -24.54 -31.34
C LEU A 11 -0.64 -23.68 -30.36
N ASN A 12 -1.74 -23.08 -30.85
CA ASN A 12 -2.64 -22.30 -30.00
C ASN A 12 -3.28 -23.17 -28.92
N ILE A 13 -3.54 -24.46 -29.18
CA ILE A 13 -4.01 -25.40 -28.15
C ILE A 13 -2.92 -25.60 -27.08
N VAL A 14 -1.66 -25.83 -27.46
CA VAL A 14 -0.57 -25.98 -26.47
C VAL A 14 -0.43 -24.72 -25.62
N LEU A 15 -0.35 -23.54 -26.24
CA LEU A 15 -0.26 -22.28 -25.50
C LEU A 15 -1.49 -22.00 -24.65
N PHE A 16 -2.68 -22.41 -25.11
CA PHE A 16 -3.91 -22.31 -24.32
C PHE A 16 -3.84 -23.18 -23.07
N VAL A 17 -3.41 -24.44 -23.22
CA VAL A 17 -3.22 -25.36 -22.09
C VAL A 17 -2.17 -24.80 -21.13
N THR A 18 -1.04 -24.27 -21.62
CA THR A 18 -0.03 -23.62 -20.79
C THR A 18 -0.63 -22.44 -20.02
N ALA A 19 -1.32 -21.53 -20.70
CA ALA A 19 -1.97 -20.37 -20.08
C ALA A 19 -3.00 -20.79 -19.03
N LEU A 20 -3.79 -21.82 -19.30
CA LEU A 20 -4.77 -22.36 -18.37
C LEU A 20 -4.10 -22.97 -17.13
N ILE A 21 -3.03 -23.77 -17.29
CA ILE A 21 -2.27 -24.33 -16.17
C ILE A 21 -1.70 -23.20 -15.30
N CYS A 22 -1.08 -22.18 -15.90
CA CYS A 22 -0.54 -21.03 -15.18
C CYS A 22 -1.63 -20.29 -14.39
N TYR A 23 -2.76 -20.02 -15.02
CA TYR A 23 -3.91 -19.38 -14.37
C TYR A 23 -4.42 -20.22 -13.19
N LEU A 24 -4.65 -21.52 -13.40
CA LEU A 24 -5.14 -22.43 -12.35
C LEU A 24 -4.13 -22.57 -11.20
N ALA A 25 -2.83 -22.59 -11.49
CA ALA A 25 -1.79 -22.62 -10.45
C ALA A 25 -1.83 -21.36 -9.58
N VAL A 26 -2.03 -20.18 -10.17
CA VAL A 26 -2.19 -18.92 -9.43
C VAL A 26 -3.46 -18.93 -8.59
N ILE A 27 -4.61 -19.30 -9.18
CA ILE A 27 -5.89 -19.37 -8.44
C ILE A 27 -5.80 -20.36 -7.28
N PHE A 28 -5.23 -21.54 -7.50
CA PHE A 28 -5.04 -22.52 -6.45
C PHE A 28 -4.13 -21.99 -5.34
N THR A 29 -3.03 -21.32 -5.71
CA THR A 29 -2.10 -20.72 -4.74
C THR A 29 -2.76 -19.61 -3.93
N ALA A 30 -3.55 -18.75 -4.55
CA ALA A 30 -4.32 -17.72 -3.86
C ALA A 30 -5.36 -18.34 -2.91
N LEU A 31 -6.15 -19.32 -3.38
CA LEU A 31 -7.17 -20.01 -2.58
C LEU A 31 -6.62 -20.81 -1.39
N THR A 32 -5.34 -21.18 -1.42
CA THR A 32 -4.66 -21.95 -0.38
C THR A 32 -3.73 -21.07 0.43
N TYR A 33 -2.53 -20.76 -0.09
CA TYR A 33 -1.52 -19.97 0.59
C TYR A 33 -1.97 -18.53 0.86
N GLY A 34 -2.83 -17.94 0.02
CA GLY A 34 -3.40 -16.61 0.29
C GLY A 34 -4.25 -16.54 1.57
N ARG A 35 -4.76 -17.69 2.08
CA ARG A 35 -5.41 -17.75 3.39
C ARG A 35 -4.43 -17.67 4.55
N VAL A 36 -3.16 -17.99 4.31
CA VAL A 36 -2.10 -18.04 5.32
C VAL A 36 -1.37 -16.71 5.43
N THR A 37 -1.40 -15.90 4.36
CA THR A 37 -0.66 -14.63 4.24
C THR A 37 -1.56 -13.41 4.37
N ILE A 38 -2.62 -13.48 5.18
CA ILE A 38 -3.38 -12.27 5.53
C ILE A 38 -2.48 -11.43 6.43
N ASN A 39 -1.85 -10.41 5.87
CA ASN A 39 -1.14 -9.38 6.63
C ASN A 39 -2.06 -8.16 6.84
N SER A 40 -1.54 -7.13 7.50
CA SER A 40 -2.33 -5.96 7.87
C SER A 40 -2.88 -5.20 6.67
N ASP A 41 -2.10 -5.03 5.59
CA ASP A 41 -2.57 -4.44 4.33
C ASP A 41 -3.74 -5.23 3.74
N VAL A 42 -3.70 -6.57 3.84
CA VAL A 42 -4.80 -7.44 3.41
C VAL A 42 -6.01 -7.32 4.34
N ALA A 43 -5.79 -7.22 5.64
CA ALA A 43 -6.83 -7.09 6.66
C ALA A 43 -7.56 -5.73 6.61
N LEU A 44 -6.94 -4.67 6.08
CA LEU A 44 -7.57 -3.35 5.94
C LEU A 44 -8.96 -3.39 5.30
N VAL A 45 -9.18 -4.29 4.35
CA VAL A 45 -10.46 -4.38 3.62
C VAL A 45 -11.59 -4.90 4.50
N TYR A 46 -11.27 -5.74 5.49
CA TYR A 46 -12.23 -6.18 6.51
C TYR A 46 -12.57 -5.05 7.47
N ARG A 47 -11.56 -4.31 7.94
CA ARG A 47 -11.76 -3.17 8.85
C ARG A 47 -12.55 -2.05 8.19
N PHE A 48 -12.25 -1.75 6.93
CA PHE A 48 -13.01 -0.78 6.14
C PHE A 48 -14.46 -1.23 5.92
N TYR A 49 -14.69 -2.52 5.66
CA TYR A 49 -16.05 -3.09 5.60
C TYR A 49 -16.80 -2.92 6.93
N HIS A 50 -16.15 -3.22 8.06
CA HIS A 50 -16.74 -3.04 9.38
C HIS A 50 -17.10 -1.57 9.66
N ALA A 51 -16.23 -0.64 9.29
CA ALA A 51 -16.50 0.80 9.37
C ALA A 51 -17.71 1.21 8.51
N ILE A 52 -17.82 0.71 7.27
CA ILE A 52 -18.99 0.93 6.40
C ILE A 52 -20.29 0.47 7.06
N VAL A 53 -20.27 -0.74 7.65
CA VAL A 53 -21.45 -1.32 8.30
C VAL A 53 -21.87 -0.50 9.52
N ASN A 54 -20.92 -0.09 10.36
CA ASN A 54 -21.18 0.65 11.58
C ASN A 54 -21.68 2.07 11.29
N ALA A 55 -21.00 2.80 10.40
CA ALA A 55 -21.35 4.17 10.04
C ALA A 55 -22.56 4.27 9.11
N LYS A 56 -23.01 3.15 8.52
CA LYS A 56 -24.04 3.10 7.45
C LYS A 56 -23.72 4.04 6.28
N SER A 57 -22.42 4.20 5.98
CA SER A 57 -21.90 5.02 4.89
C SER A 57 -20.93 4.21 4.05
N ILE A 58 -20.98 4.37 2.72
CA ILE A 58 -20.03 3.73 1.79
C ILE A 58 -18.59 4.25 1.95
N TYR A 59 -18.43 5.40 2.57
CA TYR A 59 -17.14 5.99 2.93
C TYR A 59 -17.31 6.71 4.29
N PRO A 60 -16.97 6.06 5.41
CA PRO A 60 -17.15 6.63 6.75
C PRO A 60 -16.22 7.82 7.01
N THR A 61 -16.72 8.89 7.65
CA THR A 61 -15.91 10.06 8.04
C THR A 61 -14.92 9.76 9.18
N SER A 62 -15.21 8.74 9.99
CA SER A 62 -14.34 8.22 11.06
C SER A 62 -13.15 7.41 10.54
N TRP A 63 -13.14 7.03 9.25
CA TRP A 63 -12.05 6.30 8.65
C TRP A 63 -10.87 7.22 8.33
N ASN A 64 -9.70 6.87 8.86
CA ASN A 64 -8.46 7.58 8.61
C ASN A 64 -7.71 6.92 7.45
N ALA A 65 -7.86 7.48 6.25
CA ALA A 65 -7.10 7.05 5.09
C ALA A 65 -5.67 7.62 5.11
N VAL A 66 -4.77 6.84 4.50
CA VAL A 66 -3.36 7.21 4.29
C VAL A 66 -3.13 7.55 2.82
N ASN A 67 -2.18 8.43 2.53
CA ASN A 67 -1.76 8.86 1.17
C ASN A 67 -2.82 9.58 0.33
N GLY A 68 -3.95 10.01 0.91
CA GLY A 68 -5.01 10.66 0.15
C GLY A 68 -5.61 9.76 -0.94
N GLU A 69 -5.70 8.45 -0.72
CA GLU A 69 -6.32 7.53 -1.66
C GLU A 69 -7.75 7.16 -1.24
N ILE A 70 -8.69 7.20 -2.19
CA ILE A 70 -10.04 6.68 -1.99
C ILE A 70 -10.10 5.29 -2.63
N TYR A 71 -10.55 4.28 -1.90
CA TYR A 71 -10.58 2.90 -2.39
C TYR A 71 -11.73 2.60 -3.38
N ALA A 72 -12.10 3.57 -4.22
CA ALA A 72 -13.20 3.47 -5.19
C ALA A 72 -12.86 2.59 -6.41
N PHE A 73 -11.58 2.53 -6.80
CA PHE A 73 -11.13 1.77 -7.96
C PHE A 73 -9.95 0.85 -7.62
N THR A 74 -10.16 0.02 -6.62
CA THR A 74 -9.20 -0.99 -6.16
C THR A 74 -9.90 -2.33 -5.98
N ARG A 75 -9.28 -3.30 -5.31
CA ARG A 75 -9.93 -4.54 -4.88
C ARG A 75 -11.04 -4.35 -3.85
N VAL A 76 -11.08 -3.20 -3.17
CA VAL A 76 -11.94 -2.97 -1.98
C VAL A 76 -13.44 -3.13 -2.27
N PRO A 77 -14.01 -2.62 -3.37
CA PRO A 77 -15.44 -2.84 -3.66
C PRO A 77 -15.84 -4.31 -3.77
N VAL A 78 -14.97 -5.15 -4.35
CA VAL A 78 -15.21 -6.61 -4.44
C VAL A 78 -15.09 -7.26 -3.06
N ASN A 79 -14.09 -6.85 -2.26
CA ASN A 79 -13.94 -7.31 -0.88
C ASN A 79 -15.17 -6.99 -0.03
N VAL A 80 -15.64 -5.74 -0.05
CA VAL A 80 -16.84 -5.30 0.68
C VAL A 80 -18.05 -6.17 0.32
N LEU A 81 -18.25 -6.45 -0.97
CA LEU A 81 -19.34 -7.33 -1.41
C LEU A 81 -19.20 -8.76 -0.90
N MET A 82 -18.02 -9.37 -1.01
CA MET A 82 -17.81 -10.75 -0.54
C MET A 82 -17.89 -10.87 0.97
N LEU A 83 -17.38 -9.88 1.71
CA LEU A 83 -17.44 -9.82 3.18
C LEU A 83 -18.86 -9.68 3.72
N ALA A 84 -19.76 -9.04 2.95
CA ALA A 84 -21.19 -8.97 3.25
C ALA A 84 -21.93 -10.29 3.04
N ILE A 85 -21.45 -11.14 2.11
CA ILE A 85 -22.12 -12.39 1.73
C ILE A 85 -21.58 -13.59 2.51
N LEU A 86 -20.27 -13.62 2.76
CA LEU A 86 -19.57 -14.77 3.33
C LEU A 86 -19.30 -14.58 4.83
N LYS A 87 -19.51 -15.68 5.59
CA LYS A 87 -19.25 -15.70 7.03
C LYS A 87 -17.76 -15.80 7.35
N ASP A 88 -17.04 -16.69 6.68
CA ASP A 88 -15.58 -16.85 6.79
C ASP A 88 -14.88 -15.64 6.16
N LYS A 89 -14.25 -14.82 7.00
CA LYS A 89 -13.70 -13.52 6.58
C LYS A 89 -12.41 -13.69 5.79
N VAL A 90 -11.60 -14.68 6.13
CA VAL A 90 -10.39 -15.02 5.37
C VAL A 90 -10.76 -15.49 3.97
N LEU A 91 -11.72 -16.41 3.86
CA LEU A 91 -12.21 -16.92 2.58
C LEU A 91 -12.80 -15.81 1.71
N ALA A 92 -13.56 -14.89 2.31
CA ALA A 92 -14.15 -13.76 1.59
C ALA A 92 -13.10 -12.88 0.92
N ILE A 93 -12.03 -12.53 1.63
CA ILE A 93 -10.93 -11.73 1.10
C ILE A 93 -10.20 -12.48 -0.02
N VAL A 94 -9.88 -13.75 0.20
CA VAL A 94 -9.14 -14.56 -0.77
C VAL A 94 -9.94 -14.78 -2.06
N ILE A 95 -11.25 -15.07 -1.97
CA ILE A 95 -12.14 -15.18 -3.13
C ILE A 95 -12.19 -13.86 -3.89
N SER A 96 -12.29 -12.73 -3.19
CA SER A 96 -12.30 -11.41 -3.81
C SER A 96 -11.01 -11.14 -4.60
N ASN A 97 -9.85 -11.46 -4.03
CA ASN A 97 -8.56 -11.32 -4.72
C ASN A 97 -8.51 -12.20 -5.98
N CYS A 98 -9.04 -13.43 -5.92
CA CYS A 98 -9.18 -14.31 -7.08
C CYS A 98 -10.12 -13.74 -8.16
N ILE A 99 -11.26 -13.14 -7.75
CA ILE A 99 -12.21 -12.49 -8.66
C ILE A 99 -11.52 -11.32 -9.37
N VAL A 100 -10.87 -10.43 -8.61
CA VAL A 100 -10.20 -9.24 -9.17
C VAL A 100 -9.08 -9.67 -10.12
N PHE A 101 -8.27 -10.66 -9.77
CA PHE A 101 -7.26 -11.22 -10.67
C PHE A 101 -7.89 -11.79 -11.95
N THR A 102 -8.99 -12.54 -11.82
CA THR A 102 -9.72 -13.10 -12.98
C THR A 102 -10.27 -12.00 -13.88
N LEU A 103 -10.78 -10.90 -13.32
CA LEU A 103 -11.21 -9.73 -14.07
C LEU A 103 -10.06 -9.07 -14.84
N SER A 104 -8.86 -8.98 -14.25
CA SER A 104 -7.65 -8.50 -14.93
C SER A 104 -7.23 -9.41 -16.08
N ILE A 105 -7.36 -10.73 -15.95
CA ILE A 105 -7.08 -11.66 -17.05
C ILE A 105 -8.14 -11.53 -18.14
N ALA A 106 -9.41 -11.41 -17.76
CA ALA A 106 -10.51 -11.20 -18.71
C ALA A 106 -10.35 -9.88 -19.48
N SER A 107 -9.90 -8.80 -18.82
CA SER A 107 -9.62 -7.51 -19.47
C SER A 107 -8.50 -7.62 -20.50
N VAL A 108 -7.44 -8.38 -20.20
CA VAL A 108 -6.35 -8.64 -21.16
C VAL A 108 -6.83 -9.48 -22.35
N ILE A 109 -7.64 -10.53 -22.12
CA ILE A 109 -8.22 -11.34 -23.21
C ILE A 109 -9.11 -10.47 -24.12
N TRP A 110 -9.95 -9.63 -23.52
CA TRP A 110 -10.77 -8.67 -24.25
C TRP A 110 -9.89 -7.73 -25.07
N PHE A 111 -8.85 -7.17 -24.45
CA PHE A 111 -7.93 -6.22 -25.10
C PHE A 111 -7.19 -6.85 -26.28
N ALA A 112 -6.67 -8.07 -26.11
CA ALA A 112 -6.05 -8.84 -27.19
C ALA A 112 -7.00 -9.04 -28.38
N LYS A 113 -8.24 -9.46 -28.11
CA LYS A 113 -9.21 -9.80 -29.15
C LYS A 113 -9.84 -8.57 -29.81
N LYS A 114 -10.12 -7.50 -29.06
CA LYS A 114 -10.86 -6.33 -29.54
C LYS A 114 -9.97 -5.19 -29.99
N PHE A 115 -8.88 -4.91 -29.28
CA PHE A 115 -7.96 -3.82 -29.61
C PHE A 115 -6.89 -4.28 -30.61
N PHE A 116 -6.13 -5.32 -30.27
CA PHE A 116 -5.05 -5.82 -31.14
C PHE A 116 -5.50 -6.79 -32.24
N ASN A 117 -6.70 -7.37 -32.11
CA ASN A 117 -7.26 -8.39 -33.00
C ASN A 117 -6.34 -9.63 -33.14
N ASN A 118 -5.82 -10.14 -32.03
CA ASN A 118 -4.99 -11.35 -31.98
C ASN A 118 -5.19 -12.13 -30.66
N ASN A 119 -4.35 -13.15 -30.41
CA ASN A 119 -4.41 -13.96 -29.19
C ASN A 119 -3.14 -13.85 -28.34
N PHE A 120 -2.54 -12.64 -28.24
CA PHE A 120 -1.33 -12.48 -27.42
C PHE A 120 -1.53 -12.86 -25.95
N TRP A 121 -2.77 -12.86 -25.47
CA TRP A 121 -3.14 -13.32 -24.12
C TRP A 121 -2.61 -14.73 -23.80
N LEU A 122 -2.46 -15.60 -24.81
CA LEU A 122 -1.87 -16.94 -24.68
C LEU A 122 -0.39 -16.91 -24.21
N VAL A 123 0.32 -15.83 -24.54
CA VAL A 123 1.70 -15.58 -24.11
C VAL A 123 1.73 -14.70 -22.85
N PHE A 124 0.82 -13.72 -22.77
CA PHE A 124 0.74 -12.81 -21.63
C PHE A 124 0.48 -13.56 -20.33
N ILE A 125 -0.50 -14.48 -20.29
CA ILE A 125 -0.91 -15.12 -19.04
C ILE A 125 0.29 -15.83 -18.38
N PRO A 126 1.09 -16.67 -19.06
CA PRO A 126 2.28 -17.23 -18.42
C PRO A 126 3.37 -16.19 -18.08
N LEU A 127 3.67 -15.22 -18.95
CA LEU A 127 4.64 -14.16 -18.64
C LEU A 127 4.27 -13.39 -17.36
N PHE A 128 3.01 -13.01 -17.26
CA PHE A 128 2.48 -12.25 -16.14
C PHE A 128 2.29 -13.11 -14.88
N SER A 129 1.70 -14.29 -15.02
CA SER A 129 1.26 -15.10 -13.87
C SER A 129 2.38 -15.93 -13.26
N VAL A 130 3.50 -16.10 -13.97
CA VAL A 130 4.52 -17.08 -13.60
C VAL A 130 5.94 -16.51 -13.70
N PHE A 131 6.25 -15.71 -14.74
CA PHE A 131 7.57 -15.08 -14.85
C PHE A 131 7.66 -13.77 -14.03
N LEU A 132 6.55 -13.05 -13.85
CA LEU A 132 6.45 -11.89 -12.93
C LEU A 132 6.16 -12.31 -11.48
N CYS A 133 6.69 -13.46 -11.03
CA CYS A 133 6.41 -14.06 -9.71
C CYS A 133 7.56 -13.93 -8.70
N GLY A 134 8.28 -12.81 -8.70
CA GLY A 134 9.06 -12.40 -7.52
C GLY A 134 8.17 -12.35 -6.27
N LYS A 135 8.77 -12.48 -5.08
CA LYS A 135 8.03 -12.54 -3.79
C LYS A 135 7.07 -11.36 -3.66
N GLU A 136 7.58 -10.13 -3.80
CA GLU A 136 6.78 -8.90 -3.74
C GLU A 136 5.69 -8.83 -4.83
N ALA A 137 6.02 -9.15 -6.08
CA ALA A 137 5.07 -9.12 -7.18
C ALA A 137 3.91 -10.12 -6.96
N ARG A 138 4.22 -11.34 -6.51
CA ARG A 138 3.24 -12.35 -6.12
C ARG A 138 2.29 -11.85 -5.03
N MET A 139 2.85 -11.29 -3.96
CA MET A 139 2.09 -10.74 -2.84
C MET A 139 1.13 -9.66 -3.34
N MET A 140 1.65 -8.65 -4.04
CA MET A 140 0.88 -7.49 -4.50
C MET A 140 -0.16 -7.79 -5.59
N ILE A 141 0.10 -8.77 -6.46
CA ILE A 141 -0.75 -9.06 -7.63
C ILE A 141 -1.89 -9.99 -7.25
N PHE A 142 -1.63 -11.23 -6.83
CA PHE A 142 -2.67 -12.24 -6.73
C PHE A 142 -2.95 -12.73 -5.31
N LEU A 143 -2.01 -12.60 -4.36
CA LEU A 143 -2.34 -12.87 -2.96
C LEU A 143 -3.10 -11.71 -2.34
N HIS A 144 -2.71 -10.47 -2.64
CA HIS A 144 -3.37 -9.27 -2.15
C HIS A 144 -4.35 -8.68 -3.16
N GLY A 145 -4.19 -8.87 -4.47
CA GLY A 145 -5.08 -8.24 -5.45
C GLY A 145 -4.89 -6.72 -5.63
N ALA A 146 -3.91 -6.11 -4.95
CA ALA A 146 -3.76 -4.66 -4.84
C ALA A 146 -3.46 -3.98 -6.19
N TYR A 147 -2.64 -4.61 -7.03
CA TYR A 147 -2.21 -4.03 -8.31
C TYR A 147 -3.00 -4.53 -9.54
N CYS A 148 -3.96 -5.43 -9.34
CA CYS A 148 -4.79 -5.95 -10.43
C CYS A 148 -5.67 -4.86 -11.09
N GLY A 149 -6.04 -3.82 -10.34
CA GLY A 149 -6.75 -2.65 -10.86
C GLY A 149 -6.01 -1.97 -12.01
N PHE A 150 -4.69 -1.76 -11.87
CA PHE A 150 -3.86 -1.14 -12.92
C PHE A 150 -3.84 -1.93 -14.24
N ILE A 151 -3.93 -3.26 -14.18
CA ILE A 151 -4.01 -4.08 -15.39
C ILE A 151 -5.34 -3.85 -16.10
N ILE A 152 -6.44 -3.76 -15.36
CA ILE A 152 -7.76 -3.44 -15.91
C ILE A 152 -7.74 -2.04 -16.53
N ILE A 153 -7.09 -1.07 -15.89
CA ILE A 153 -6.90 0.28 -16.40
C ILE A 153 -6.16 0.26 -17.75
N PHE A 154 -4.97 -0.34 -17.79
CA PHE A 154 -4.12 -0.34 -18.98
C PHE A 154 -4.65 -1.20 -20.13
N THR A 155 -5.61 -2.09 -19.88
CA THR A 155 -6.18 -2.96 -20.92
C THR A 155 -7.62 -2.59 -21.27
N PHE A 156 -8.55 -2.65 -20.33
CA PHE A 156 -9.97 -2.41 -20.61
C PHE A 156 -10.26 -0.92 -20.78
N VAL A 157 -9.88 -0.08 -19.81
CA VAL A 157 -10.22 1.36 -19.84
C VAL A 157 -9.49 2.04 -20.99
N LEU A 158 -8.17 1.87 -21.05
CA LEU A 158 -7.33 2.40 -22.12
C LEU A 158 -7.77 1.88 -23.51
N GLY A 159 -8.06 0.59 -23.60
CA GLY A 159 -8.48 -0.03 -24.85
C GLY A 159 -9.83 0.49 -25.34
N MET A 160 -10.82 0.67 -24.46
CA MET A 160 -12.09 1.29 -24.82
C MET A 160 -11.87 2.72 -25.31
N PHE A 161 -11.11 3.52 -24.58
CA PHE A 161 -10.79 4.89 -24.98
C PHE A 161 -10.19 4.96 -26.39
N TRP A 162 -9.18 4.14 -26.68
CA TRP A 162 -8.52 4.19 -27.97
C TRP A 162 -9.31 3.52 -29.10
N LEU A 163 -10.12 2.50 -28.83
CA LEU A 163 -11.05 1.97 -29.82
C LEU A 163 -12.03 3.06 -30.27
N ASP A 164 -12.52 3.85 -29.33
CA ASP A 164 -13.41 4.98 -29.60
C ASP A 164 -12.71 6.03 -30.46
N VAL A 165 -11.53 6.48 -30.05
CA VAL A 165 -10.78 7.56 -30.74
C VAL A 165 -10.32 7.14 -32.14
N ILE A 166 -9.82 5.91 -32.30
CA ILE A 166 -9.28 5.39 -33.56
C ILE A 166 -10.40 4.96 -34.52
N ASN A 167 -11.35 4.14 -34.04
CA ASN A 167 -12.34 3.50 -34.91
C ASN A 167 -13.66 4.27 -35.02
N ARG A 168 -13.97 5.18 -34.08
CA ARG A 168 -15.19 6.01 -34.05
C ARG A 168 -16.51 5.26 -34.21
N LYS A 169 -16.54 3.98 -33.83
CA LYS A 169 -17.68 3.08 -34.03
C LYS A 169 -18.40 2.69 -32.74
N THR A 170 -18.24 3.46 -31.67
CA THR A 170 -18.74 3.05 -30.37
C THR A 170 -20.10 3.64 -30.05
N THR A 171 -20.92 2.78 -29.46
CA THR A 171 -22.27 3.12 -29.03
C THR A 171 -22.21 4.00 -27.78
N LEU A 172 -23.24 4.82 -27.56
CA LEU A 172 -23.41 5.60 -26.32
C LEU A 172 -23.21 4.76 -25.05
N PHE A 173 -23.67 3.52 -25.03
CA PHE A 173 -23.52 2.59 -23.91
C PHE A 173 -22.05 2.32 -23.52
N HIS A 174 -21.17 2.07 -24.52
CA HIS A 174 -19.75 1.84 -24.28
C HIS A 174 -19.06 3.11 -23.75
N THR A 175 -19.41 4.26 -24.30
CA THR A 175 -18.91 5.55 -23.80
C THR A 175 -19.37 5.81 -22.37
N ALA A 176 -20.62 5.50 -22.02
CA ALA A 176 -21.11 5.63 -20.65
C ALA A 176 -20.36 4.72 -19.68
N ILE A 177 -20.15 3.44 -20.03
CA ILE A 177 -19.37 2.49 -19.21
C ILE A 177 -17.95 3.01 -19.01
N HIS A 178 -17.27 3.43 -20.09
CA HIS A 178 -15.93 3.98 -20.00
C HIS A 178 -15.89 5.18 -19.05
N SER A 179 -16.79 6.16 -19.23
CA SER A 179 -16.81 7.38 -18.42
C SER A 179 -17.09 7.10 -16.94
N VAL A 180 -17.97 6.15 -16.61
CA VAL A 180 -18.23 5.76 -15.21
C VAL A 180 -17.00 5.10 -14.59
N ILE A 181 -16.39 4.14 -15.29
CA ILE A 181 -15.19 3.46 -14.79
C ILE A 181 -14.03 4.45 -14.61
N PHE A 182 -13.84 5.32 -15.60
CA PHE A 182 -12.76 6.31 -15.57
C PHE A 182 -13.01 7.39 -14.50
N PHE A 183 -14.26 7.80 -14.27
CA PHE A 183 -14.65 8.64 -13.13
C PHE A 183 -14.29 7.99 -11.80
N LEU A 184 -14.67 6.73 -11.57
CA LEU A 184 -14.34 6.00 -10.34
C LEU A 184 -12.84 5.85 -10.14
N MET A 185 -12.09 5.67 -11.23
CA MET A 185 -10.64 5.61 -11.21
C MET A 185 -10.02 6.93 -10.78
N ILE A 186 -10.43 8.07 -11.35
CA ILE A 186 -9.89 9.38 -10.96
C ILE A 186 -10.35 9.78 -9.54
N LEU A 187 -11.54 9.36 -9.13
CA LEU A 187 -11.99 9.48 -7.74
C LEU A 187 -11.01 8.79 -6.77
N GLY A 188 -10.32 7.75 -7.21
CA GLY A 188 -9.34 7.01 -6.39
C GLY A 188 -8.11 7.82 -5.95
N GLY A 189 -7.87 8.98 -6.56
CA GLY A 189 -6.86 9.95 -6.11
C GLY A 189 -5.74 10.23 -7.11
N LYS A 190 -4.74 10.97 -6.65
CA LYS A 190 -3.65 11.55 -7.50
C LYS A 190 -2.84 10.49 -8.25
N ARG A 191 -2.70 9.30 -7.68
CA ARG A 191 -1.94 8.20 -8.28
C ARG A 191 -2.48 7.80 -9.65
N HIS A 192 -3.81 7.74 -9.82
CA HIS A 192 -4.42 7.42 -11.12
C HIS A 192 -4.25 8.54 -12.15
N ILE A 193 -4.07 9.79 -11.71
CA ILE A 193 -3.74 10.89 -12.60
C ILE A 193 -2.32 10.69 -13.16
N ALA A 194 -1.35 10.42 -12.30
CA ALA A 194 0.04 10.20 -12.68
C ALA A 194 0.21 8.92 -13.53
N GLU A 195 -0.31 7.79 -13.09
CA GLU A 195 -0.06 6.52 -13.77
C GLU A 195 -0.89 6.33 -15.07
N TYR A 196 -1.96 7.10 -15.29
CA TYR A 196 -2.83 6.91 -16.46
C TYR A 196 -3.13 8.19 -17.24
N LEU A 197 -3.68 9.21 -16.57
CA LEU A 197 -4.20 10.38 -17.27
C LEU A 197 -3.08 11.18 -17.95
N LEU A 198 -1.99 11.45 -17.24
CA LEU A 198 -0.83 12.18 -17.77
C LEU A 198 -0.20 11.43 -18.96
N PRO A 199 0.12 10.11 -18.87
CA PRO A 199 0.62 9.35 -20.02
C PRO A 199 -0.37 9.32 -21.20
N THR A 200 -1.68 9.27 -20.94
CA THR A 200 -2.70 9.28 -21.99
C THR A 200 -2.72 10.62 -22.73
N ILE A 201 -2.65 11.74 -22.00
CA ILE A 201 -2.57 13.09 -22.58
C ILE A 201 -1.28 13.25 -23.38
N ALA A 202 -0.14 12.83 -22.84
CA ALA A 202 1.14 12.86 -23.53
C ALA A 202 1.10 12.02 -24.83
N THR A 203 0.44 10.86 -24.79
CA THR A 203 0.23 10.01 -25.97
C THR A 203 -0.65 10.66 -27.02
N LEU A 204 -1.75 11.30 -26.62
CA LEU A 204 -2.62 12.06 -27.53
C LEU A 204 -1.82 13.14 -28.25
N PHE A 205 -1.02 13.90 -27.50
CA PHE A 205 -0.17 14.95 -28.05
C PHE A 205 0.86 14.40 -29.03
N ILE A 206 1.69 13.46 -28.61
CA ILE A 206 2.77 12.90 -29.45
C ILE A 206 2.20 12.20 -30.68
N TYR A 207 1.19 11.35 -30.51
CA TYR A 207 0.70 10.53 -31.61
C TYR A 207 -0.11 11.35 -32.62
N PHE A 208 -1.06 12.18 -32.17
CA PHE A 208 -1.97 12.87 -33.09
C PHE A 208 -1.47 14.25 -33.53
N VAL A 209 -0.70 14.96 -32.71
CA VAL A 209 -0.22 16.31 -33.06
C VAL A 209 1.13 16.23 -33.77
N ILE A 210 2.05 15.37 -33.30
CA ILE A 210 3.42 15.29 -33.84
C ILE A 210 3.52 14.24 -34.94
N ILE A 211 3.08 13.01 -34.69
CA ILE A 211 3.33 11.86 -35.59
C ILE A 211 2.31 11.77 -36.74
N ASN A 212 1.02 12.04 -36.49
CA ASN A 212 -0.07 11.91 -37.49
C ASN A 212 -0.69 13.27 -37.89
N ARG A 213 0.17 14.26 -38.19
CA ARG A 213 -0.22 15.66 -38.48
C ARG A 213 -1.20 15.83 -39.66
N ASP A 214 -1.24 14.89 -40.61
CA ASP A 214 -1.94 15.01 -41.90
C ASP A 214 -3.41 14.55 -41.91
N ARG A 215 -4.03 14.26 -40.76
CA ARG A 215 -5.46 13.89 -40.73
C ARG A 215 -6.35 15.07 -40.37
N ASN A 216 -7.37 15.34 -41.20
CA ASN A 216 -8.51 16.29 -41.00
C ASN A 216 -9.39 16.02 -39.75
N ASN A 217 -8.87 15.30 -38.76
CA ASN A 217 -9.62 14.71 -37.68
C ASN A 217 -9.18 15.16 -36.29
N ILE A 218 -8.21 16.09 -36.18
CA ILE A 218 -7.70 16.58 -34.89
C ILE A 218 -8.81 17.22 -34.04
N VAL A 219 -9.71 17.99 -34.63
CA VAL A 219 -10.85 18.63 -33.93
C VAL A 219 -11.75 17.58 -33.30
N ALA A 220 -12.07 16.50 -34.03
CA ALA A 220 -12.89 15.43 -33.51
C ALA A 220 -12.16 14.59 -32.44
N VAL A 221 -10.85 14.37 -32.57
CA VAL A 221 -10.03 13.74 -31.52
C VAL A 221 -10.02 14.57 -30.24
N VAL A 222 -9.84 15.89 -30.36
CA VAL A 222 -9.89 16.83 -29.22
C VAL A 222 -11.27 16.81 -28.57
N ARG A 223 -12.34 16.92 -29.34
CA ARG A 223 -13.72 16.85 -28.84
C ARG A 223 -13.98 15.55 -28.09
N ASP A 224 -13.64 14.40 -28.69
CA ASP A 224 -13.88 13.10 -28.09
C ASP A 224 -13.01 12.91 -26.83
N SER A 225 -11.80 13.44 -26.81
CA SER A 225 -10.93 13.46 -25.61
C SER A 225 -11.52 14.33 -24.50
N ILE A 226 -12.10 15.49 -24.82
CA ILE A 226 -12.78 16.33 -23.82
C ILE A 226 -13.94 15.56 -23.19
N LEU A 227 -14.81 14.98 -24.01
CA LEU A 227 -16.02 14.30 -23.55
C LEU A 227 -15.74 13.02 -22.75
N LYS A 228 -14.71 12.27 -23.14
CA LYS A 228 -14.46 10.91 -22.62
C LYS A 228 -13.32 10.85 -21.62
N LEU A 229 -12.41 11.83 -21.63
CA LEU A 229 -11.26 11.90 -20.74
C LEU A 229 -11.38 13.13 -19.81
N VAL A 230 -11.44 14.35 -20.35
CA VAL A 230 -11.35 15.55 -19.49
C VAL A 230 -12.56 15.69 -18.57
N ILE A 231 -13.80 15.53 -19.07
CA ILE A 231 -15.02 15.72 -18.26
C ILE A 231 -15.10 14.67 -17.13
N PRO A 232 -14.99 13.35 -17.37
CA PRO A 232 -15.07 12.39 -16.28
C PRO A 232 -13.91 12.53 -15.29
N ALA A 233 -12.71 12.90 -15.73
CA ALA A 233 -11.60 13.19 -14.83
C ALA A 233 -11.87 14.41 -13.95
N ALA A 234 -12.37 15.50 -14.52
CA ALA A 234 -12.70 16.71 -13.76
C ALA A 234 -13.77 16.43 -12.71
N LEU A 235 -14.82 15.70 -13.07
CA LEU A 235 -15.89 15.31 -12.13
C LEU A 235 -15.36 14.37 -11.04
N GLY A 236 -14.55 13.36 -11.39
CA GLY A 236 -13.96 12.43 -10.43
C GLY A 236 -13.03 13.16 -9.45
N TYR A 237 -12.21 14.08 -9.95
CA TYR A 237 -11.29 14.86 -9.14
C TYR A 237 -12.01 15.89 -8.26
N LEU A 238 -13.10 16.50 -8.75
CA LEU A 238 -13.95 17.40 -7.95
C LEU A 238 -14.53 16.64 -6.75
N LEU A 239 -15.12 15.45 -6.98
CA LEU A 239 -15.66 14.64 -5.89
C LEU A 239 -14.55 14.17 -4.94
N TYR A 240 -13.39 13.77 -5.46
CA TYR A 240 -12.21 13.47 -4.65
C TYR A 240 -11.85 14.63 -3.71
N LYS A 241 -11.83 15.88 -4.21
CA LYS A 241 -11.55 17.07 -3.39
C LYS A 241 -12.63 17.30 -2.32
N VAL A 242 -13.90 17.06 -2.62
CA VAL A 242 -15.00 17.15 -1.66
C VAL A 242 -14.86 16.09 -0.56
N VAL A 243 -14.51 14.86 -0.90
CA VAL A 243 -14.25 13.81 0.09
C VAL A 243 -13.05 14.20 0.96
N CYS A 244 -11.95 14.67 0.36
CA CYS A 244 -10.77 15.11 1.11
C CYS A 244 -10.98 16.33 1.99
N SER A 245 -11.98 17.18 1.74
CA SER A 245 -12.31 18.31 2.63
C SER A 245 -13.24 17.91 3.77
N THR A 246 -13.81 16.70 3.75
CA THR A 246 -14.82 16.25 4.73
C THR A 246 -14.41 14.99 5.48
N HIS A 247 -13.31 14.35 5.08
CA HIS A 247 -12.82 13.08 5.63
C HIS A 247 -11.34 13.15 5.97
N ASN A 248 -10.93 12.25 6.85
CA ASN A 248 -9.56 12.09 7.30
C ASN A 248 -8.70 11.38 6.23
N MET A 249 -8.08 12.15 5.33
CA MET A 249 -7.45 11.59 4.12
C MET A 249 -5.92 11.53 4.10
N ASN A 250 -5.22 12.21 5.01
CA ASN A 250 -3.75 12.27 5.02
C ASN A 250 -3.18 11.95 6.40
N PHE A 251 -3.59 10.82 6.98
CA PHE A 251 -2.96 10.32 8.20
C PHE A 251 -1.62 9.65 7.87
N GLY A 252 -0.57 10.04 8.60
CA GLY A 252 0.82 9.67 8.30
C GLY A 252 1.45 10.65 7.32
N GLY A 253 2.61 11.21 7.70
CA GLY A 253 3.28 12.29 6.97
C GLY A 253 3.35 12.01 5.47
N ASN A 254 2.76 12.91 4.68
CA ASN A 254 3.08 12.96 3.25
C ASN A 254 4.56 13.32 3.17
N SER A 255 5.42 12.33 2.91
CA SER A 255 6.76 12.61 2.43
C SER A 255 6.58 13.38 1.12
N ASN A 256 6.66 14.70 1.15
CA ASN A 256 6.75 15.50 -0.06
C ASN A 256 8.02 15.02 -0.75
N PRO A 257 7.94 14.30 -1.89
CA PRO A 257 9.13 13.75 -2.50
C PRO A 257 10.01 14.93 -2.90
N THR A 258 11.14 15.07 -2.22
CA THR A 258 12.14 16.06 -2.57
C THR A 258 12.81 15.59 -3.85
N LEU A 259 12.63 16.36 -4.93
CA LEU A 259 13.27 16.03 -6.20
C LEU A 259 14.77 16.31 -6.11
N SER A 260 15.57 15.27 -6.28
CA SER A 260 17.03 15.37 -6.27
C SER A 260 17.59 15.25 -7.69
N PHE A 261 18.34 16.27 -8.10
CA PHE A 261 18.95 16.36 -9.43
C PHE A 261 20.45 16.06 -9.42
N GLY A 262 21.00 15.62 -8.27
CA GLY A 262 22.42 15.27 -8.16
C GLY A 262 22.79 14.07 -9.03
N MET A 263 23.86 14.16 -9.82
CA MET A 263 24.25 13.08 -10.74
C MET A 263 24.60 11.77 -10.02
N SER A 264 25.29 11.83 -8.88
CA SER A 264 25.60 10.67 -8.05
C SER A 264 24.33 9.97 -7.55
N HIS A 265 23.37 10.77 -7.12
CA HIS A 265 22.05 10.31 -6.66
C HIS A 265 21.27 9.63 -7.78
N ILE A 266 21.16 10.28 -8.95
CA ILE A 266 20.51 9.72 -10.14
C ILE A 266 21.12 8.37 -10.54
N ILE A 267 22.46 8.26 -10.56
CA ILE A 267 23.15 7.01 -10.89
C ILE A 267 22.87 5.93 -9.84
N GLY A 268 22.86 6.28 -8.55
CA GLY A 268 22.51 5.38 -7.46
C GLY A 268 21.09 4.82 -7.62
N ASN A 269 20.13 5.71 -7.86
CA ASN A 269 18.72 5.36 -8.01
C ASN A 269 18.46 4.53 -9.27
N LEU A 270 19.16 4.80 -10.37
CA LEU A 270 19.10 3.95 -11.56
C LEU A 270 19.57 2.51 -11.27
N LYS A 271 20.64 2.31 -10.50
CA LYS A 271 21.10 0.97 -10.12
C LYS A 271 20.03 0.21 -9.33
N ILE A 272 19.41 0.89 -8.35
CA ILE A 272 18.34 0.31 -7.53
C ILE A 272 17.11 0.01 -8.39
N TYR A 273 16.73 0.91 -9.29
CA TYR A 273 15.62 0.72 -10.23
C TYR A 273 15.79 -0.56 -11.06
N PHE A 274 16.96 -0.76 -11.69
CA PHE A 274 17.21 -1.97 -12.48
C PHE A 274 17.30 -3.23 -11.61
N SER A 275 17.90 -3.14 -10.42
CA SER A 275 17.90 -4.25 -9.45
C SER A 275 16.48 -4.69 -9.11
N ASN A 276 15.59 -3.72 -8.84
CA ASN A 276 14.21 -3.98 -8.46
C ASN A 276 13.39 -4.56 -9.62
N LEU A 277 13.67 -4.17 -10.87
CA LEU A 277 13.10 -4.87 -12.03
C LEU A 277 13.47 -6.36 -12.04
N PHE A 278 14.73 -6.73 -11.74
CA PHE A 278 15.11 -8.14 -11.66
C PHE A 278 14.39 -8.87 -10.51
N ILE A 279 14.23 -8.22 -9.36
CA ILE A 279 13.51 -8.78 -8.20
C ILE A 279 12.05 -9.07 -8.54
N ILE A 280 11.38 -8.22 -9.34
CA ILE A 280 10.00 -8.46 -9.81
C ILE A 280 9.90 -9.78 -10.59
N PHE A 281 10.89 -10.08 -11.42
CA PHE A 281 10.97 -11.34 -12.19
C PHE A 281 11.50 -12.52 -11.35
N GLY A 282 11.77 -12.29 -10.06
CA GLY A 282 12.15 -13.31 -9.09
C GLY A 282 13.65 -13.53 -8.94
N TYR A 283 14.49 -12.56 -9.26
CA TYR A 283 15.88 -12.57 -8.78
C TYR A 283 15.91 -12.47 -7.25
N GLY A 284 16.73 -13.30 -6.60
CA GLY A 284 16.87 -13.32 -5.14
C GLY A 284 18.09 -14.12 -4.67
N SER A 285 18.61 -13.79 -3.49
CA SER A 285 19.78 -14.47 -2.89
C SER A 285 19.48 -15.91 -2.46
N ASP A 286 18.22 -16.23 -2.21
CA ASP A 286 17.69 -17.54 -1.80
C ASP A 286 17.55 -18.53 -2.96
N ARG A 287 17.80 -18.10 -4.20
CA ARG A 287 17.64 -18.92 -5.41
C ARG A 287 18.96 -19.44 -5.95
N SER A 288 18.88 -20.61 -6.60
CA SER A 288 20.03 -21.16 -7.35
C SER A 288 20.52 -20.18 -8.42
N GLY A 289 21.84 -20.15 -8.67
CA GLY A 289 22.44 -19.27 -9.68
C GLY A 289 21.82 -19.42 -11.07
N LEU A 290 21.47 -20.65 -11.47
CA LEU A 290 20.80 -20.91 -12.75
C LEU A 290 19.41 -20.25 -12.83
N ALA A 291 18.61 -20.34 -11.76
CA ALA A 291 17.30 -19.70 -11.70
C ALA A 291 17.41 -18.18 -11.78
N ASN A 292 18.41 -17.59 -11.11
CA ASN A 292 18.69 -16.15 -11.17
C ASN A 292 19.11 -15.71 -12.59
N ILE A 293 19.95 -16.48 -13.28
CA ILE A 293 20.33 -16.21 -14.67
C ILE A 293 19.09 -16.21 -15.58
N VAL A 294 18.18 -17.19 -15.42
CA VAL A 294 16.94 -17.24 -16.21
C VAL A 294 16.05 -16.01 -15.93
N CYS A 295 15.91 -15.60 -14.67
CA CYS A 295 15.12 -14.41 -14.30
C CYS A 295 15.70 -13.14 -14.95
N ILE A 296 17.02 -12.97 -14.92
CA ILE A 296 17.72 -11.84 -15.56
C ILE A 296 17.50 -11.87 -17.07
N LEU A 297 17.70 -13.02 -17.73
CA LEU A 297 17.53 -13.15 -19.18
C LEU A 297 16.09 -12.86 -19.62
N VAL A 298 15.09 -13.37 -18.89
CA VAL A 298 13.68 -13.09 -19.18
C VAL A 298 13.35 -11.62 -18.94
N CYS A 299 13.81 -11.03 -17.84
CA CYS A 299 13.62 -9.61 -17.56
C CYS A 299 14.24 -8.73 -18.64
N VAL A 300 15.50 -8.98 -19.03
CA VAL A 300 16.19 -8.23 -20.10
C VAL A 300 15.47 -8.39 -21.44
N ALA A 301 15.01 -9.60 -21.76
CA ALA A 301 14.26 -9.85 -22.98
C ALA A 301 12.93 -9.07 -23.02
N VAL A 302 12.15 -9.14 -21.94
CA VAL A 302 10.80 -8.56 -21.85
C VAL A 302 10.83 -7.04 -21.66
N CYS A 303 11.76 -6.51 -20.87
CA CYS A 303 11.78 -5.11 -20.49
C CYS A 303 12.67 -4.25 -21.40
N LEU A 304 13.65 -4.83 -22.10
CA LEU A 304 14.60 -4.08 -22.92
C LEU A 304 14.64 -4.56 -24.38
N LEU A 305 15.02 -5.81 -24.63
CA LEU A 305 15.30 -6.28 -26.00
C LEU A 305 14.06 -6.23 -26.89
N ILE A 306 12.95 -6.81 -26.45
CA ILE A 306 11.72 -6.85 -27.25
C ILE A 306 11.12 -5.45 -27.45
N PRO A 307 11.00 -4.58 -26.44
CA PRO A 307 10.59 -3.20 -26.64
C PRO A 307 11.47 -2.44 -27.65
N VAL A 308 12.79 -2.63 -27.64
CA VAL A 308 13.71 -2.02 -28.62
C VAL A 308 13.46 -2.56 -30.03
N LEU A 309 13.34 -3.89 -30.19
CA LEU A 309 12.99 -4.50 -31.47
C LEU A 309 11.64 -3.99 -32.00
N GLN A 310 10.69 -3.80 -31.11
CA GLN A 310 9.39 -3.22 -31.43
C GLN A 310 9.56 -1.76 -31.87
N ALA A 311 10.33 -0.93 -31.16
CA ALA A 311 10.61 0.46 -31.55
C ALA A 311 11.21 0.58 -32.97
N VAL A 312 12.14 -0.31 -33.35
CA VAL A 312 12.72 -0.34 -34.71
C VAL A 312 11.65 -0.57 -35.78
N GLU A 313 10.63 -1.38 -35.48
CA GLU A 313 9.53 -1.69 -36.39
C GLU A 313 8.35 -0.70 -36.32
N TYR A 314 8.45 0.38 -35.52
CA TYR A 314 7.35 1.29 -35.21
C TYR A 314 6.56 1.74 -36.44
N LYS A 315 7.24 2.11 -37.54
CA LYS A 315 6.61 2.56 -38.78
C LYS A 315 5.67 1.52 -39.40
N SER A 316 6.00 0.23 -39.26
CA SER A 316 5.25 -0.89 -39.85
C SER A 316 4.08 -1.40 -39.00
N MET A 317 3.93 -0.90 -37.78
CA MET A 317 2.87 -1.31 -36.86
C MET A 317 1.49 -0.84 -37.30
N LYS A 318 0.47 -1.60 -36.86
CA LYS A 318 -0.92 -1.17 -36.95
C LYS A 318 -1.15 0.05 -36.06
N GLU A 319 -2.18 0.82 -36.37
CA GLU A 319 -2.50 2.07 -35.65
C GLU A 319 -2.68 1.85 -34.14
N ALA A 320 -3.48 0.84 -33.76
CA ALA A 320 -3.67 0.43 -32.37
C ALA A 320 -2.36 0.06 -31.65
N GLU A 321 -1.45 -0.63 -32.35
CA GLU A 321 -0.14 -1.01 -31.80
C GLU A 321 0.75 0.22 -31.58
N LYS A 322 0.74 1.17 -32.52
CA LYS A 322 1.53 2.40 -32.40
C LYS A 322 1.08 3.22 -31.19
N VAL A 323 -0.22 3.46 -31.08
CA VAL A 323 -0.80 4.25 -29.99
C VAL A 323 -0.48 3.64 -28.62
N PHE A 324 -0.69 2.34 -28.45
CA PHE A 324 -0.40 1.68 -27.18
C PHE A 324 1.11 1.62 -26.88
N PHE A 325 1.96 1.43 -27.90
CA PHE A 325 3.40 1.48 -27.71
C PHE A 325 3.87 2.88 -27.28
N THR A 326 3.32 3.95 -27.87
CA THR A 326 3.59 5.33 -27.44
C THR A 326 3.13 5.56 -26.00
N PHE A 327 1.95 5.06 -25.61
CA PHE A 327 1.49 5.13 -24.22
C PHE A 327 2.44 4.45 -23.25
N MET A 328 2.88 3.23 -23.57
CA MET A 328 3.86 2.51 -22.75
C MET A 328 5.16 3.31 -22.57
N LEU A 329 5.68 3.91 -23.65
CA LEU A 329 6.89 4.74 -23.56
C LEU A 329 6.70 5.96 -22.67
N MET A 330 5.56 6.66 -22.78
CA MET A 330 5.27 7.84 -21.97
C MET A 330 5.09 7.49 -20.50
N HIS A 331 4.30 6.46 -20.20
CA HIS A 331 4.13 5.98 -18.83
C HIS A 331 5.46 5.58 -18.20
N ASN A 332 6.26 4.76 -18.90
CA ASN A 332 7.52 4.28 -18.35
C ASN A 332 8.56 5.40 -18.19
N ALA A 333 8.57 6.40 -19.07
CA ALA A 333 9.44 7.57 -18.93
C ALA A 333 9.04 8.41 -17.71
N GLU A 334 7.74 8.66 -17.52
CA GLU A 334 7.22 9.39 -16.35
C GLU A 334 7.53 8.66 -15.04
N MET A 335 7.25 7.35 -14.97
CA MET A 335 7.54 6.54 -13.78
C MET A 335 9.04 6.44 -13.49
N LEU A 336 9.89 6.35 -14.52
CA LEU A 336 11.34 6.37 -14.36
C LEU A 336 11.80 7.70 -13.75
N LEU A 337 11.31 8.83 -14.26
CA LEU A 337 11.64 10.15 -13.73
C LEU A 337 11.16 10.31 -12.29
N ALA A 338 9.91 9.96 -12.00
CA ALA A 338 9.35 10.04 -10.65
C ALA A 338 10.12 9.18 -9.65
N THR A 339 10.50 7.96 -10.05
CA THR A 339 11.24 7.02 -9.19
C THR A 339 12.69 7.44 -8.97
N VAL A 340 13.38 7.88 -10.03
CA VAL A 340 14.80 8.21 -9.96
C VAL A 340 15.04 9.57 -9.31
N LEU A 341 14.15 10.54 -9.51
CA LEU A 341 14.28 11.88 -8.94
C LEU A 341 13.66 12.01 -7.55
N GLY A 342 12.64 11.21 -7.21
CA GLY A 342 11.86 11.33 -5.97
C GLY A 342 12.07 10.22 -4.95
N ASP A 343 13.12 9.40 -5.07
CA ASP A 343 13.43 8.28 -4.17
C ASP A 343 12.31 7.24 -3.97
N LEU A 344 11.36 7.17 -4.90
CA LEU A 344 10.24 6.20 -4.86
C LEU A 344 10.67 4.82 -5.40
N LEU A 345 11.74 4.25 -4.83
CA LEU A 345 12.43 3.10 -5.38
C LEU A 345 11.85 1.74 -4.96
N GLN A 346 10.81 1.68 -4.14
CA GLN A 346 10.27 0.40 -3.67
C GLN A 346 9.78 -0.48 -4.84
N VAL A 347 10.02 -1.80 -4.75
CA VAL A 347 9.70 -2.79 -5.80
C VAL A 347 8.26 -2.67 -6.31
N ARG A 348 7.31 -2.41 -5.40
CA ARG A 348 5.88 -2.26 -5.71
C ARG A 348 5.56 -1.07 -6.64
N TYR A 349 6.37 -0.01 -6.64
CA TYR A 349 6.14 1.16 -7.50
C TYR A 349 6.54 0.91 -8.96
N LEU A 350 7.27 -0.16 -9.26
CA LEU A 350 7.71 -0.53 -10.61
C LEU A 350 6.80 -1.57 -11.29
N LEU A 351 5.74 -2.02 -10.62
CA LEU A 351 4.84 -3.05 -11.13
C LEU A 351 4.07 -2.58 -12.37
N SER A 352 3.57 -1.33 -12.39
CA SER A 352 2.84 -0.78 -13.53
C SER A 352 3.71 -0.67 -14.78
N THR A 353 4.94 -0.19 -14.64
CA THR A 353 5.98 -0.22 -15.70
C THR A 353 6.15 -1.64 -16.26
N SER A 354 6.30 -2.63 -15.37
CA SER A 354 6.50 -4.02 -15.75
C SER A 354 5.29 -4.60 -16.49
N PHE A 355 4.06 -4.26 -16.08
CA PHE A 355 2.84 -4.74 -16.74
C PHE A 355 2.77 -4.28 -18.20
N LEU A 356 3.03 -3.00 -18.47
CA LEU A 356 2.98 -2.47 -19.83
C LEU A 356 4.05 -3.11 -20.72
N LEU A 357 5.26 -3.30 -20.21
CA LEU A 357 6.34 -4.00 -20.91
C LEU A 357 5.97 -5.45 -21.22
N VAL A 358 5.35 -6.17 -20.28
CA VAL A 358 4.86 -7.54 -20.50
C VAL A 358 3.76 -7.59 -21.56
N ILE A 359 2.82 -6.64 -21.58
CA ILE A 359 1.76 -6.58 -22.61
C ILE A 359 2.37 -6.38 -24.00
N VAL A 360 3.23 -5.37 -24.14
CA VAL A 360 3.93 -5.05 -25.40
C VAL A 360 4.73 -6.25 -25.89
N SER A 361 5.54 -6.84 -25.00
CA SER A 361 6.38 -7.99 -25.33
C SER A 361 5.57 -9.24 -25.67
N ALA A 362 4.49 -9.53 -24.95
CA ALA A 362 3.61 -10.65 -25.27
C ALA A 362 2.96 -10.49 -26.66
N ASN A 363 2.53 -9.28 -27.01
CA ASN A 363 1.99 -8.97 -28.34
C ASN A 363 3.03 -9.20 -29.44
N TYR A 364 4.26 -8.72 -29.24
CA TYR A 364 5.35 -8.92 -30.19
C TYR A 364 5.69 -10.40 -30.38
N ILE A 365 5.90 -11.14 -29.28
CA ILE A 365 6.20 -12.58 -29.30
C ILE A 365 5.11 -13.35 -30.06
N TYR A 366 3.84 -13.07 -29.75
CA TYR A 366 2.74 -13.76 -30.42
C TYR A 366 2.72 -13.48 -31.94
N LYS A 367 2.90 -12.23 -32.34
CA LYS A 367 2.85 -11.81 -33.75
C LYS A 367 4.07 -12.28 -34.56
N LYS A 368 5.26 -12.24 -33.97
CA LYS A 368 6.54 -12.38 -34.68
C LYS A 368 7.25 -13.70 -34.45
N ILE A 369 6.91 -14.45 -33.41
CA ILE A 369 7.51 -15.75 -33.09
C ILE A 369 6.46 -16.84 -33.23
N VAL A 370 5.35 -16.70 -32.51
CA VAL A 370 4.28 -17.73 -32.49
C VAL A 370 3.54 -17.81 -33.82
N SER A 371 3.35 -16.70 -34.53
CA SER A 371 2.58 -16.67 -35.80
C SER A 371 3.45 -16.89 -37.06
N VAL A 372 4.72 -17.29 -36.92
CA VAL A 372 5.66 -17.53 -38.04
C VAL A 372 5.32 -18.81 -38.80
N LYS A 373 5.53 -18.87 -40.11
CA LYS A 373 5.21 -20.06 -40.92
C LYS A 373 6.09 -21.30 -40.66
N MET A 374 7.17 -21.19 -39.89
CA MET A 374 8.12 -22.27 -39.64
C MET A 374 7.68 -23.15 -38.46
N ILE A 375 7.02 -24.26 -38.77
CA ILE A 375 6.40 -25.14 -37.77
C ILE A 375 7.38 -25.73 -36.74
N GLN A 376 8.63 -26.02 -37.14
CA GLN A 376 9.65 -26.57 -36.23
C GLN A 376 10.04 -25.58 -35.14
N VAL A 377 10.23 -24.31 -35.51
CA VAL A 377 10.55 -23.22 -34.57
C VAL A 377 9.38 -22.97 -33.64
N GLN A 378 8.15 -22.98 -34.18
CA GLN A 378 6.93 -22.83 -33.37
C GLN A 378 6.80 -23.92 -32.31
N ILE A 379 6.99 -25.19 -32.69
CA ILE A 379 6.91 -26.34 -31.78
C ILE A 379 8.00 -26.21 -30.70
N ALA A 380 9.25 -25.95 -31.10
CA ALA A 380 10.36 -25.77 -30.16
C ALA A 380 10.06 -24.66 -29.15
N CYS A 381 9.61 -23.49 -29.62
CA CYS A 381 9.24 -22.37 -28.75
C CYS A 381 8.10 -22.73 -27.79
N ALA A 382 7.03 -23.40 -28.26
CA ALA A 382 5.93 -23.79 -27.38
C ALA A 382 6.32 -24.87 -26.37
N CYS A 383 7.13 -25.84 -26.75
CA CYS A 383 7.66 -26.85 -25.83
C CYS A 383 8.55 -26.20 -24.75
N CYS A 384 9.48 -25.32 -25.15
CA CYS A 384 10.29 -24.56 -24.19
C CYS A 384 9.42 -23.73 -23.25
N PHE A 385 8.42 -23.03 -23.79
CA PHE A 385 7.52 -22.19 -23.00
C PHE A 385 6.68 -23.01 -22.02
N LEU A 386 6.17 -24.18 -22.44
CA LEU A 386 5.44 -25.11 -21.58
C LEU A 386 6.33 -25.66 -20.45
N ILE A 387 7.55 -26.11 -20.77
CA ILE A 387 8.51 -26.64 -19.78
C ILE A 387 8.86 -25.57 -18.75
N LEU A 388 9.25 -24.36 -19.19
CA LEU A 388 9.60 -23.27 -18.30
C LEU A 388 8.40 -22.86 -17.43
N SER A 389 7.21 -22.71 -18.02
CA SER A 389 6.00 -22.39 -17.27
C SER A 389 5.67 -23.46 -16.24
N GLY A 390 5.83 -24.75 -16.59
CA GLY A 390 5.64 -25.87 -15.68
C GLY A 390 6.62 -25.86 -14.50
N LEU A 391 7.90 -25.57 -14.74
CA LEU A 391 8.92 -25.45 -13.69
C LEU A 391 8.59 -24.33 -12.70
N TYR A 392 8.20 -23.16 -13.19
CA TYR A 392 7.84 -22.05 -12.32
C TYR A 392 6.48 -22.27 -11.63
N CYS A 393 5.50 -22.91 -12.28
CA CYS A 393 4.25 -23.31 -11.64
C CYS A 393 4.53 -24.28 -10.49
N LYS A 394 5.44 -25.25 -10.67
CA LYS A 394 5.88 -26.15 -9.59
C LYS A 394 6.46 -25.36 -8.42
N ASN A 395 7.32 -24.37 -8.68
CA ASN A 395 7.91 -23.53 -7.62
C ASN A 395 6.85 -22.68 -6.90
N LEU A 396 5.87 -22.16 -7.65
CA LEU A 396 4.74 -21.44 -7.09
C LEU A 396 3.90 -22.35 -6.19
N LEU A 397 3.51 -23.53 -6.68
CA LEU A 397 2.69 -24.49 -5.94
C LEU A 397 3.42 -25.05 -4.71
N LYS A 398 4.76 -25.11 -4.72
CA LYS A 398 5.55 -25.57 -3.57
C LYS A 398 5.24 -24.77 -2.30
N ILE A 399 4.93 -23.47 -2.40
CA ILE A 399 4.62 -22.65 -1.22
C ILE A 399 3.30 -23.05 -0.55
N THR A 400 2.41 -23.73 -1.28
CA THR A 400 1.13 -24.22 -0.77
C THR A 400 1.28 -25.48 0.07
N THR A 401 2.48 -26.06 0.18
CA THR A 401 2.73 -27.23 1.01
C THR A 401 2.37 -26.92 2.47
N ASN A 402 1.60 -27.80 3.10
CA ASN A 402 1.11 -27.70 4.48
C ASN A 402 0.32 -26.41 4.77
N TRP A 403 -0.32 -25.80 3.77
CA TRP A 403 -1.07 -24.55 3.97
C TRP A 403 -2.18 -24.68 5.02
N GLN A 404 -2.82 -25.85 5.16
CA GLN A 404 -3.87 -26.08 6.16
C GLN A 404 -3.33 -25.99 7.59
N GLU A 405 -2.22 -26.66 7.87
CA GLU A 405 -1.57 -26.60 9.19
C GLU A 405 -1.18 -25.17 9.55
N LYS A 406 -0.61 -24.43 8.59
CA LYS A 406 -0.25 -23.02 8.75
C LYS A 406 -1.46 -22.12 8.99
N TYR A 407 -2.55 -22.38 8.28
CA TYR A 407 -3.80 -21.63 8.42
C TYR A 407 -4.45 -21.89 9.79
N GLU A 408 -4.52 -23.13 10.24
CA GLU A 408 -5.03 -23.45 11.57
C GLU A 408 -4.15 -22.88 12.68
N ALA A 409 -2.82 -22.86 12.50
CA ALA A 409 -1.91 -22.17 13.41
C ALA A 409 -2.22 -20.67 13.53
N GLN A 410 -2.47 -19.98 12.41
CA GLN A 410 -2.90 -18.57 12.42
C GLN A 410 -4.22 -18.37 13.18
N LYS A 411 -5.21 -19.24 12.93
CA LYS A 411 -6.51 -19.15 13.63
C LYS A 411 -6.42 -19.44 15.12
N SER A 412 -5.46 -20.27 15.54
CA SER A 412 -5.29 -20.67 16.93
C SER A 412 -4.98 -19.47 17.84
N ILE A 413 -4.27 -18.45 17.34
CA ILE A 413 -3.97 -17.22 18.10
C ILE A 413 -5.26 -16.53 18.53
N GLY A 414 -6.15 -16.26 17.58
CA GLY A 414 -7.44 -15.63 17.87
C GLY A 414 -8.35 -16.51 18.73
N ALA A 415 -8.31 -17.84 18.53
CA ALA A 415 -9.08 -18.79 19.32
C ALA A 415 -8.63 -18.81 20.79
N GLU A 416 -7.33 -18.78 21.04
CA GLU A 416 -6.75 -18.74 22.38
C GLU A 416 -7.19 -17.47 23.11
N LEU A 417 -7.03 -16.29 22.51
CA LEU A 417 -7.47 -15.01 23.08
C LEU A 417 -8.96 -15.03 23.45
N VAL A 418 -9.81 -15.49 22.54
CA VAL A 418 -11.26 -15.58 22.78
C VAL A 418 -11.58 -16.56 23.91
N SER A 419 -10.81 -17.65 24.05
CA SER A 419 -11.01 -18.62 25.14
C SER A 419 -10.70 -18.04 26.53
N HIS A 420 -9.81 -17.05 26.61
CA HIS A 420 -9.53 -16.27 27.81
C HIS A 420 -10.59 -15.17 28.07
N GLY A 421 -11.59 -15.05 27.20
CA GLY A 421 -12.67 -14.07 27.28
C GLY A 421 -12.31 -12.69 26.74
N VAL A 422 -11.22 -12.59 25.96
CA VAL A 422 -10.79 -11.33 25.33
C VAL A 422 -11.73 -10.98 24.19
N THR A 423 -12.15 -9.72 24.13
CA THR A 423 -13.01 -9.17 23.07
C THR A 423 -12.40 -7.99 22.33
N LYS A 424 -11.28 -7.46 22.85
CA LYS A 424 -10.53 -6.35 22.29
C LYS A 424 -9.04 -6.51 22.55
N GLY A 425 -8.18 -6.01 21.67
CA GLY A 425 -6.74 -6.05 21.86
C GLY A 425 -6.02 -4.82 21.33
N TYR A 426 -4.80 -4.63 21.78
CA TYR A 426 -3.87 -3.62 21.30
C TYR A 426 -2.56 -4.29 20.90
N ALA A 427 -2.09 -3.99 19.70
CA ALA A 427 -0.90 -4.60 19.14
C ALA A 427 -0.33 -3.70 18.04
N THR A 428 0.93 -3.90 17.68
CA THR A 428 1.48 -3.22 16.50
C THR A 428 0.69 -3.56 15.25
N PHE A 429 0.72 -2.63 14.27
CA PHE A 429 -0.01 -2.73 13.00
C PHE A 429 -0.01 -4.14 12.43
N TRP A 430 1.17 -4.74 12.39
CA TRP A 430 1.48 -6.02 11.75
C TRP A 430 0.95 -7.24 12.51
N LEU A 431 0.74 -7.11 13.81
CA LEU A 431 0.29 -8.17 14.70
C LEU A 431 -1.22 -8.14 14.91
N GLY A 432 -1.82 -6.96 15.12
CA GLY A 432 -3.23 -6.84 15.50
C GLY A 432 -4.20 -7.15 14.36
N TYR A 433 -4.06 -6.47 13.23
CA TYR A 433 -5.10 -6.47 12.18
C TYR A 433 -5.33 -7.84 11.52
N PRO A 434 -4.31 -8.66 11.25
CA PRO A 434 -4.53 -10.02 10.76
C PRO A 434 -5.41 -10.85 11.71
N ASN A 435 -5.20 -10.71 13.01
CA ASN A 435 -5.89 -11.50 14.03
C ASN A 435 -7.38 -11.13 14.16
N GLU A 436 -7.80 -9.92 13.79
CA GLU A 436 -9.23 -9.60 13.61
C GLU A 436 -9.87 -10.48 12.52
N VAL A 437 -9.18 -10.68 11.40
CA VAL A 437 -9.69 -11.47 10.28
C VAL A 437 -9.66 -12.95 10.61
N TYR A 438 -8.55 -13.45 11.19
CA TYR A 438 -8.41 -14.87 11.55
C TYR A 438 -9.35 -15.31 12.68
N SER A 439 -9.76 -14.38 13.55
CA SER A 439 -10.80 -14.61 14.56
C SER A 439 -12.23 -14.51 14.01
N ASP A 440 -12.41 -14.31 12.70
CA ASP A 440 -13.70 -14.07 12.05
C ASP A 440 -14.46 -12.88 12.68
N GLY A 441 -13.74 -11.85 13.12
CA GLY A 441 -14.31 -10.64 13.72
C GLY A 441 -14.71 -10.74 15.18
N LYS A 442 -14.36 -11.82 15.88
CA LYS A 442 -14.62 -11.97 17.33
C LYS A 442 -13.75 -11.03 18.17
N LEU A 443 -12.58 -10.68 17.65
CA LEU A 443 -11.67 -9.72 18.25
C LEU A 443 -11.73 -8.40 17.47
N THR A 444 -11.55 -7.29 18.19
CA THR A 444 -11.32 -5.96 17.63
C THR A 444 -9.95 -5.48 18.09
N PHE A 445 -9.11 -4.98 17.19
CA PHE A 445 -7.79 -4.49 17.55
C PHE A 445 -7.66 -2.98 17.29
N GLY A 446 -7.12 -2.26 18.27
CA GLY A 446 -6.51 -0.95 18.07
C GLY A 446 -5.04 -1.13 17.71
N GLY A 447 -4.59 -0.50 16.61
CA GLY A 447 -3.17 -0.51 16.26
C GLY A 447 -2.41 0.39 17.22
N VAL A 448 -1.22 -0.01 17.65
CA VAL A 448 -0.36 0.85 18.46
C VAL A 448 1.04 0.94 17.87
N ASP A 449 1.63 2.12 17.93
CA ASP A 449 3.06 2.31 17.71
C ASP A 449 3.76 2.23 19.07
N ILE A 450 4.81 1.41 19.15
CA ILE A 450 5.65 1.29 20.34
C ILE A 450 6.69 2.40 20.28
N ALA A 451 6.59 3.36 21.19
CA ALA A 451 7.54 4.45 21.31
C ALA A 451 7.87 4.67 22.79
N GLU A 452 9.14 4.48 23.12
CA GLU A 452 9.77 4.97 24.35
C GLU A 452 8.95 4.67 25.65
N ALA A 453 8.74 3.38 25.91
CA ALA A 453 7.98 2.81 27.04
C ALA A 453 6.46 3.13 27.09
N SER A 454 5.89 3.66 26.01
CA SER A 454 4.45 3.92 25.88
C SER A 454 3.82 3.23 24.65
N PHE A 455 2.49 3.12 24.65
CA PHE A 455 1.70 2.65 23.52
C PHE A 455 0.89 3.79 22.92
N MET A 456 1.29 4.22 21.73
CA MET A 456 0.65 5.33 21.02
C MET A 456 -0.38 4.80 20.03
N LYS A 457 -1.55 5.43 19.95
CA LYS A 457 -2.61 5.04 19.01
C LYS A 457 -2.15 5.22 17.55
N GLN A 458 -2.26 4.18 16.74
CA GLN A 458 -1.88 4.22 15.33
C GLN A 458 -3.10 4.53 14.44
N TYR A 459 -3.22 5.79 14.02
CA TYR A 459 -4.41 6.21 13.26
C TYR A 459 -4.38 5.88 11.76
N SER A 460 -3.26 5.42 11.23
CA SER A 460 -3.13 5.09 9.81
C SER A 460 -4.01 3.90 9.40
N ASN A 461 -4.87 4.09 8.39
CA ASN A 461 -5.74 3.06 7.80
C ASN A 461 -6.61 2.33 8.85
N CYS A 462 -7.23 3.09 9.74
CA CYS A 462 -8.12 2.56 10.77
C CYS A 462 -9.34 3.45 10.96
N ASP A 463 -10.38 2.88 11.56
CA ASP A 463 -11.53 3.63 12.05
C ASP A 463 -11.29 4.06 13.50
N ASN A 464 -11.60 5.31 13.85
CA ASN A 464 -11.41 5.82 15.22
C ASN A 464 -12.13 4.96 16.29
N SER A 465 -13.24 4.29 15.93
CA SER A 465 -13.98 3.43 16.87
C SER A 465 -13.17 2.26 17.43
N CYS A 466 -12.04 1.88 16.82
CA CYS A 466 -11.17 0.85 17.40
C CYS A 466 -10.49 1.30 18.71
N TYR A 467 -10.47 2.60 19.00
CA TYR A 467 -9.95 3.18 20.23
C TYR A 467 -11.05 3.58 21.23
N GLU A 468 -12.33 3.39 20.92
CA GLU A 468 -13.42 3.64 21.86
C GLU A 468 -13.52 2.54 22.92
N TYR A 469 -13.78 2.91 24.18
CA TYR A 469 -13.94 1.95 25.27
C TYR A 469 -14.96 0.87 24.94
N LYS A 470 -14.60 -0.39 25.19
CA LYS A 470 -15.48 -1.55 25.00
C LYS A 470 -15.52 -2.42 26.25
N ASP A 471 -16.72 -2.64 26.78
CA ASP A 471 -16.94 -3.54 27.91
C ASP A 471 -16.36 -4.94 27.64
N GLY A 472 -15.67 -5.48 28.65
CA GLY A 472 -15.07 -6.81 28.62
C GLY A 472 -13.56 -6.80 28.80
N LYS A 473 -12.96 -7.99 28.72
CA LYS A 473 -11.51 -8.12 28.85
C LYS A 473 -10.82 -7.62 27.59
N CYS A 474 -9.77 -6.83 27.78
CA CYS A 474 -8.86 -6.47 26.71
C CYS A 474 -7.49 -7.15 26.87
N CYS A 475 -6.65 -7.04 25.85
CA CYS A 475 -5.28 -7.54 25.92
C CYS A 475 -4.29 -6.61 25.21
N VAL A 476 -3.02 -6.77 25.55
CA VAL A 476 -1.88 -6.27 24.78
C VAL A 476 -1.12 -7.47 24.24
N LEU A 477 -0.84 -7.48 22.93
CA LEU A 477 -0.02 -8.48 22.25
C LEU A 477 1.30 -7.85 21.86
N LEU A 478 2.39 -8.52 22.23
CA LEU A 478 3.76 -8.09 21.91
C LEU A 478 4.59 -9.27 21.43
N THR A 479 5.56 -9.02 20.57
CA THR A 479 6.60 -10.01 20.27
C THR A 479 7.71 -9.99 21.33
N ASP A 480 8.55 -11.03 21.36
CA ASP A 480 9.73 -11.07 22.22
C ASP A 480 10.61 -9.82 22.02
N SER A 481 10.88 -9.43 20.77
CA SER A 481 11.69 -8.25 20.43
C SER A 481 11.07 -6.94 20.93
N GLU A 482 9.75 -6.81 20.83
CA GLU A 482 9.02 -5.63 21.31
C GLU A 482 9.09 -5.51 22.84
N VAL A 483 9.01 -6.63 23.56
CA VAL A 483 9.16 -6.68 25.02
C VAL A 483 10.59 -6.34 25.44
N GLU A 484 11.60 -6.89 24.78
CA GLU A 484 13.01 -6.58 25.06
C GLU A 484 13.29 -5.08 24.91
N TYR A 485 12.78 -4.46 23.85
CA TYR A 485 12.87 -3.01 23.64
C TYR A 485 12.19 -2.24 24.79
N LEU A 486 10.93 -2.57 25.10
CA LEU A 486 10.18 -1.89 26.15
C LEU A 486 10.84 -2.00 27.53
N VAL A 487 11.35 -3.17 27.90
CA VAL A 487 12.09 -3.38 29.16
C VAL A 487 13.37 -2.56 29.19
N SER A 488 14.10 -2.49 28.07
CA SER A 488 15.34 -1.71 27.97
C SER A 488 15.11 -0.21 28.17
N VAL A 489 14.00 0.32 27.65
CA VAL A 489 13.66 1.74 27.78
C VAL A 489 13.04 2.06 29.14
N ALA A 490 12.16 1.19 29.65
CA ALA A 490 11.52 1.37 30.95
C ALA A 490 12.47 1.12 32.14
N GLY A 491 13.61 0.48 31.92
CA GLY A 491 14.54 0.10 32.98
C GLY A 491 13.99 -0.99 33.90
N GLY A 492 13.00 -1.78 33.45
CA GLY A 492 12.31 -2.77 34.28
C GLY A 492 10.91 -3.14 33.78
N ASP A 493 9.95 -3.25 34.70
CA ASP A 493 8.55 -3.63 34.41
C ASP A 493 7.78 -2.50 33.70
N PHE A 494 7.74 -2.56 32.37
CA PHE A 494 7.01 -1.61 31.52
C PHE A 494 5.48 -1.73 31.61
N ILE A 495 4.92 -2.85 32.07
CA ILE A 495 3.47 -2.99 32.17
C ILE A 495 2.95 -2.09 33.28
N SER A 496 3.66 -2.09 34.42
CA SER A 496 3.34 -1.23 35.57
C SER A 496 3.43 0.27 35.25
N THR A 497 4.21 0.66 34.24
CA THR A 497 4.34 2.07 33.83
C THR A 497 3.20 2.56 32.95
N PHE A 498 2.37 1.65 32.42
CA PHE A 498 1.34 1.96 31.43
C PHE A 498 -0.07 1.55 31.87
N ALA A 499 -0.21 0.41 32.54
CA ALA A 499 -1.51 -0.13 32.91
C ALA A 499 -1.51 -0.76 34.31
N THR A 500 -2.71 -0.98 34.83
CA THR A 500 -2.89 -1.80 36.03
C THR A 500 -2.36 -3.21 35.79
N LYS A 501 -1.98 -3.91 36.87
CA LYS A 501 -1.47 -5.28 36.77
C LYS A 501 -2.43 -6.17 35.94
N PRO A 502 -1.91 -6.93 34.95
CA PRO A 502 -2.69 -7.90 34.18
C PRO A 502 -3.35 -8.92 35.10
N ILE A 503 -4.57 -9.34 34.74
CA ILE A 503 -5.28 -10.42 35.44
C ILE A 503 -4.85 -11.81 34.96
N ASP A 504 -4.22 -11.87 33.79
CA ASP A 504 -3.69 -13.10 33.19
C ASP A 504 -2.56 -12.77 32.21
N THR A 505 -1.61 -13.67 32.09
CA THR A 505 -0.46 -13.55 31.18
C THR A 505 -0.08 -14.92 30.65
N PHE A 506 0.06 -15.04 29.35
CA PHE A 506 0.48 -16.28 28.72
C PHE A 506 1.29 -16.02 27.44
N VAL A 507 1.96 -17.08 26.97
CA VAL A 507 2.81 -17.03 25.79
C VAL A 507 2.22 -17.94 24.74
N ILE A 508 2.00 -17.41 23.54
CA ILE A 508 1.69 -18.19 22.36
C ILE A 508 3.01 -18.52 21.68
N SER A 509 3.47 -19.76 21.85
CA SER A 509 4.76 -20.19 21.34
C SER A 509 4.71 -20.59 19.86
N ASN A 510 5.76 -20.25 19.12
CA ASN A 510 5.92 -20.56 17.70
C ASN A 510 4.69 -20.22 16.83
N PRO A 511 4.11 -19.00 16.97
CA PRO A 511 3.04 -18.57 16.09
C PRO A 511 3.54 -18.56 14.65
N TYR A 512 2.71 -19.06 13.74
CA TYR A 512 3.04 -18.94 12.33
C TYR A 512 2.81 -17.48 11.90
N PHE A 513 3.86 -16.69 11.69
CA PHE A 513 3.77 -15.42 10.98
C PHE A 513 4.26 -15.58 9.55
N ASP A 514 3.78 -14.72 8.65
CA ASP A 514 4.36 -14.62 7.30
C ASP A 514 5.87 -14.37 7.43
N GLU A 515 6.66 -14.79 6.44
CA GLU A 515 8.14 -14.84 6.44
C GLU A 515 8.83 -13.50 6.77
N LEU A 516 8.08 -12.41 6.92
CA LEU A 516 8.53 -11.08 7.28
C LEU A 516 8.81 -10.88 8.79
N TYR A 517 8.20 -11.66 9.70
CA TYR A 517 8.28 -11.43 11.16
C TYR A 517 8.98 -12.53 11.96
N GLY A 518 9.54 -13.54 11.28
CA GLY A 518 10.22 -14.64 11.94
C GLY A 518 9.29 -15.51 12.81
N THR A 519 9.90 -16.38 13.62
CA THR A 519 9.21 -17.23 14.60
C THR A 519 9.48 -16.69 16.00
N GLU A 520 8.97 -15.49 16.29
CA GLU A 520 9.00 -14.92 17.65
C GLU A 520 7.76 -15.37 18.42
N ASN A 521 7.88 -15.56 19.73
CA ASN A 521 6.70 -15.82 20.55
C ASN A 521 5.85 -14.55 20.67
N ILE A 522 4.54 -14.72 20.89
CA ILE A 522 3.67 -13.62 21.27
C ILE A 522 3.43 -13.71 22.77
N LEU A 523 3.79 -12.65 23.48
CA LEU A 523 3.42 -12.44 24.86
C LEU A 523 2.07 -11.72 24.92
N VAL A 524 1.15 -12.28 25.70
CA VAL A 524 -0.20 -11.75 25.88
C VAL A 524 -0.37 -11.31 27.32
N TYR A 525 -0.77 -10.05 27.49
CA TYR A 525 -1.14 -9.46 28.78
C TYR A 525 -2.63 -9.14 28.76
N VAL A 526 -3.43 -9.78 29.63
CA VAL A 526 -4.89 -9.62 29.67
C VAL A 526 -5.28 -8.74 30.84
N PHE A 527 -6.17 -7.79 30.59
CA PHE A 527 -6.70 -6.85 31.58
C PHE A 527 -8.21 -7.08 31.78
N ALA A 528 -8.70 -6.78 32.98
CA ALA A 528 -10.11 -6.95 33.33
C ALA A 528 -11.04 -6.01 32.55
N GLU A 529 -10.53 -4.83 32.23
CA GLU A 529 -11.24 -3.75 31.54
C GLU A 529 -10.39 -3.25 30.37
N ASP A 530 -11.01 -2.48 29.48
CA ASP A 530 -10.35 -1.84 28.36
C ASP A 530 -9.32 -0.78 28.84
N ILE A 531 -8.19 -0.71 28.14
CA ILE A 531 -7.07 0.20 28.46
C ILE A 531 -6.95 1.34 27.45
N CYS A 532 -7.98 1.59 26.64
CA CYS A 532 -8.00 2.65 25.63
C CYS A 532 -7.56 4.02 26.15
N ASP A 533 -7.98 4.36 27.37
CA ASP A 533 -7.71 5.66 28.01
C ASP A 533 -6.28 5.75 28.57
N ARG A 534 -5.53 4.64 28.53
CA ARG A 534 -4.10 4.63 28.89
C ARG A 534 -3.20 4.87 27.68
N LEU A 535 -3.71 4.67 26.46
CA LEU A 535 -2.97 4.89 25.22
C LEU A 535 -2.76 6.38 24.96
N THR A 536 -1.59 6.71 24.42
CA THR A 536 -1.18 8.08 24.11
C THR A 536 -1.55 8.47 22.68
N ASP A 537 -1.74 9.78 22.44
CA ASP A 537 -2.15 10.35 21.15
C ASP A 537 -1.02 11.15 20.46
N GLY A 538 0.07 11.40 21.17
CA GLY A 538 1.17 12.23 20.74
C GLY A 538 0.70 13.68 20.56
N LEU A 539 1.10 14.32 19.46
CA LEU A 539 0.68 15.70 19.16
C LEU A 539 -0.71 15.81 18.53
N LYS A 540 -1.45 14.69 18.37
CA LYS A 540 -2.62 14.65 17.50
C LYS A 540 -3.85 15.30 18.12
N ASP A 541 -4.12 15.02 19.38
CA ASP A 541 -5.26 15.56 20.13
C ASP A 541 -4.96 16.96 20.69
N GLY A 542 -3.76 17.49 20.43
CA GLY A 542 -3.30 18.77 20.94
C GLY A 542 -2.99 18.71 22.43
N VAL A 543 -2.86 17.54 23.04
CA VAL A 543 -2.59 17.42 24.48
C VAL A 543 -1.44 16.45 24.72
N LEU A 544 -0.34 16.94 25.30
CA LEU A 544 0.74 16.08 25.80
C LEU A 544 0.58 15.86 27.29
N SER A 545 0.20 14.65 27.64
CA SER A 545 0.07 14.20 29.02
C SER A 545 1.43 13.90 29.66
N PRO A 546 1.51 13.77 31.00
CA PRO A 546 2.71 13.36 31.72
C PRO A 546 3.30 12.02 31.25
N ARG A 547 2.49 11.16 30.64
CA ARG A 547 2.92 9.87 30.11
C ARG A 547 3.72 9.96 28.82
N GLU A 548 3.53 11.06 28.09
CA GLU A 548 4.16 11.34 26.80
C GLU A 548 5.44 12.14 26.94
N MET A 549 5.74 12.56 28.16
CA MET A 549 6.88 13.40 28.49
C MET A 549 7.92 12.63 29.29
N PHE A 550 9.19 12.94 29.01
CA PHE A 550 10.36 12.42 29.70
C PHE A 550 10.77 13.37 30.81
N TYR A 551 11.33 12.81 31.88
CA TYR A 551 11.90 13.59 32.96
C TYR A 551 13.21 12.98 33.46
N ASN A 552 14.08 13.81 34.01
CA ASN A 552 15.35 13.34 34.56
C ASN A 552 15.18 12.74 35.98
N TYR A 553 16.27 12.23 36.57
CA TYR A 553 16.26 11.55 37.87
C TYR A 553 15.86 12.45 39.07
N VAL A 554 15.66 13.74 38.86
CA VAL A 554 15.22 14.73 39.87
C VAL A 554 13.72 15.03 39.80
N GLY A 555 12.99 14.28 38.96
CA GLY A 555 11.53 14.29 38.88
C GLY A 555 10.90 12.98 39.34
N SER A 556 9.60 13.01 39.59
CA SER A 556 8.77 11.83 39.84
C SER A 556 7.42 11.98 39.13
N ARG A 557 6.89 10.89 38.58
CA ARG A 557 5.64 10.90 37.80
C ARG A 557 4.52 10.17 38.53
N SER A 558 3.34 10.79 38.55
CA SER A 558 2.05 10.17 38.82
C SER A 558 1.28 9.96 37.51
N ASP A 559 0.08 9.40 37.57
CA ASP A 559 -0.78 9.27 36.39
C ASP A 559 -1.15 10.63 35.77
N ASP A 560 -1.28 11.66 36.61
CA ASP A 560 -1.86 12.96 36.25
C ASP A 560 -0.85 14.11 36.28
N SER A 561 0.35 13.91 36.82
CA SER A 561 1.38 14.96 36.89
C SER A 561 2.82 14.44 36.96
N ILE A 562 3.79 15.28 36.60
CA ILE A 562 5.21 15.11 36.91
C ILE A 562 5.62 16.18 37.93
N VAL A 563 6.14 15.76 39.07
CA VAL A 563 6.69 16.66 40.09
C VAL A 563 8.20 16.75 39.91
N LEU A 564 8.71 17.96 39.69
CA LEU A 564 10.12 18.28 39.52
C LEU A 564 10.68 18.95 40.77
N SER A 565 11.76 18.40 41.32
CA SER A 565 12.59 19.12 42.30
C SER A 565 13.56 20.08 41.60
N GLN A 566 14.30 20.89 42.35
CA GLN A 566 15.31 21.80 41.79
C GLN A 566 16.29 21.06 40.86
N GLY A 567 16.50 21.60 39.66
CA GLY A 567 17.29 20.99 38.57
C GLY A 567 16.54 19.90 37.79
N GLY A 568 15.26 19.69 38.09
CA GLY A 568 14.39 18.78 37.37
C GLY A 568 14.09 19.29 35.96
N VAL A 569 14.02 18.36 35.00
CA VAL A 569 13.76 18.69 33.59
C VAL A 569 12.65 17.79 33.07
N ILE A 570 11.72 18.37 32.32
CA ILE A 570 10.80 17.69 31.42
C ILE A 570 11.17 17.99 29.97
N HIS A 571 11.07 16.99 29.11
CA HIS A 571 11.38 17.07 27.68
C HIS A 571 10.62 16.00 26.88
N GLY A 572 10.57 16.10 25.56
CA GLY A 572 9.78 15.21 24.68
C GLY A 572 8.70 15.98 23.90
N PRO A 573 7.88 15.33 23.06
CA PRO A 573 7.73 13.88 22.90
C PRO A 573 8.59 13.27 21.76
N TYR A 574 9.55 14.02 21.18
CA TYR A 574 10.35 13.60 20.03
C TYR A 574 9.49 13.21 18.81
N LYS A 575 8.55 14.10 18.45
CA LYS A 575 7.56 13.80 17.40
C LYS A 575 7.67 14.72 16.20
N LYS A 576 7.06 14.27 15.12
CA LYS A 576 6.96 15.07 13.90
C LYS A 576 5.90 16.16 14.06
N ILE A 577 6.22 17.38 13.67
CA ILE A 577 5.28 18.51 13.62
C ILE A 577 5.37 19.22 12.26
N ALA A 578 4.22 19.60 11.74
CA ALA A 578 4.12 20.23 10.42
C ALA A 578 4.54 21.71 10.47
N PRO A 579 4.86 22.33 9.32
CA PRO A 579 4.99 23.79 9.25
C PRO A 579 3.68 24.48 9.66
N GLY A 580 3.78 25.56 10.43
CA GLY A 580 2.61 26.27 10.92
C GLY A 580 2.90 27.17 12.12
N LYS A 581 1.85 27.82 12.61
CA LYS A 581 1.86 28.59 13.85
C LYS A 581 1.04 27.85 14.89
N TYR A 582 1.58 27.82 16.11
CA TYR A 582 1.05 27.03 17.21
C TYR A 582 1.02 27.87 18.48
N THR A 583 -0.05 27.74 19.24
CA THR A 583 -0.08 28.18 20.64
C THR A 583 0.20 26.98 21.51
N VAL A 584 1.23 27.07 22.36
CA VAL A 584 1.67 25.97 23.24
C VAL A 584 1.56 26.42 24.69
N VAL A 585 0.77 25.71 25.50
CA VAL A 585 0.48 26.05 26.89
C VAL A 585 0.93 24.93 27.81
N TYR A 586 1.97 25.18 28.60
CA TYR A 586 2.34 24.31 29.72
C TYR A 586 1.41 24.62 30.89
N ASN A 587 0.78 23.58 31.46
CA ASN A 587 -0.12 23.69 32.61
C ASN A 587 0.49 22.98 33.82
N GLY A 588 0.28 23.52 35.01
CA GLY A 588 0.84 22.96 36.24
C GLY A 588 0.69 23.86 37.46
N ARG A 589 1.63 23.75 38.40
CA ARG A 589 1.75 24.60 39.60
C ARG A 589 3.21 25.00 39.82
N ASN A 590 3.40 26.21 40.33
CA ASN A 590 4.70 26.87 40.56
C ASN A 590 5.53 27.07 39.28
N LEU A 591 4.86 27.31 38.14
CA LEU A 591 5.52 27.48 36.83
C LEU A 591 6.12 28.88 36.61
N GLY A 592 5.83 29.86 37.47
CA GLY A 592 6.10 31.27 37.25
C GLY A 592 7.57 31.64 36.99
N ASP A 593 8.49 30.84 37.52
CA ASP A 593 9.94 31.04 37.37
C ASP A 593 10.64 29.85 36.67
N CYS A 594 9.88 28.97 35.99
CA CYS A 594 10.48 27.86 35.23
C CYS A 594 11.08 28.33 33.90
N GLY A 595 12.16 27.67 33.47
CA GLY A 595 12.69 27.82 32.12
C GLY A 595 11.93 26.95 31.13
N VAL A 596 11.66 27.46 29.92
CA VAL A 596 11.01 26.71 28.83
C VAL A 596 11.81 26.82 27.55
N ASP A 597 11.73 25.79 26.71
CA ASP A 597 12.36 25.79 25.39
C ASP A 597 11.60 24.91 24.39
N VAL A 598 11.74 25.19 23.09
CA VAL A 598 11.20 24.36 22.01
C VAL A 598 12.33 24.06 21.02
N LYS A 599 12.68 22.78 20.89
CA LYS A 599 13.90 22.34 20.18
C LYS A 599 13.68 21.13 19.30
N SER A 600 14.63 20.92 18.40
CA SER A 600 14.81 19.72 17.58
C SER A 600 16.32 19.49 17.44
N GLU A 601 16.77 18.24 17.56
CA GLU A 601 18.17 17.88 17.35
C GLU A 601 18.49 17.77 15.86
N ILE A 602 17.49 17.42 15.04
CA ILE A 602 17.64 17.22 13.60
C ILE A 602 17.49 18.52 12.82
N SER A 603 16.61 19.43 13.26
CA SER A 603 16.19 20.64 12.53
C SER A 603 16.05 21.86 13.44
N PRO A 604 17.12 22.26 14.17
CA PRO A 604 17.06 23.37 15.13
C PRO A 604 16.69 24.72 14.47
N ASP A 605 17.13 24.95 13.24
CA ASP A 605 16.91 26.22 12.52
C ASP A 605 15.48 26.38 11.99
N SER A 606 14.59 25.40 12.21
CA SER A 606 13.20 25.42 11.72
C SER A 606 12.19 25.85 12.77
N ILE A 607 12.64 26.23 13.97
CA ILE A 607 11.79 26.53 15.13
C ILE A 607 12.11 27.93 15.64
N GLU A 608 11.10 28.78 15.71
CA GLU A 608 11.13 30.04 16.43
C GLU A 608 10.01 30.04 17.46
N TYR A 609 10.23 30.61 18.65
CA TYR A 609 9.17 30.76 19.65
C TYR A 609 9.33 32.02 20.50
N ASN A 610 8.22 32.51 21.03
CA ASN A 610 8.16 33.62 21.96
C ASN A 610 7.27 33.26 23.16
N ILE A 611 7.70 33.65 24.37
CA ILE A 611 6.86 33.53 25.58
C ILE A 611 5.84 34.66 25.58
N ILE A 612 4.55 34.30 25.58
CA ILE A 612 3.42 35.24 25.56
C ILE A 612 2.99 35.59 26.99
N SER A 613 2.84 34.58 27.85
CA SER A 613 2.53 34.76 29.26
C SER A 613 3.14 33.66 30.12
N GLN A 614 3.46 33.99 31.37
CA GLN A 614 4.01 33.05 32.34
C GLN A 614 3.52 33.44 33.74
N ASP A 615 2.89 32.50 34.42
CA ASP A 615 2.42 32.61 35.80
C ASP A 615 2.58 31.27 36.53
N ASP A 616 2.20 31.21 37.80
CA ASP A 616 2.37 30.01 38.62
C ASP A 616 1.61 28.78 38.11
N ASN A 617 0.56 28.95 37.31
CA ASN A 617 -0.28 27.84 36.84
C ASN A 617 -0.07 27.52 35.35
N LYS A 618 0.47 28.46 34.56
CA LYS A 618 0.68 28.24 33.13
C LYS A 618 1.85 29.02 32.52
N ILE A 619 2.40 28.46 31.44
CA ILE A 619 3.35 29.15 30.53
C ILE A 619 2.83 29.01 29.11
N GLU A 620 2.61 30.13 28.43
CA GLU A 620 2.01 30.20 27.10
C GLU A 620 3.05 30.71 26.09
N LEU A 621 3.25 29.96 25.02
CA LEU A 621 4.20 30.23 23.94
C LEU A 621 3.45 30.39 22.62
N GLU A 622 3.97 31.28 21.77
CA GLU A 622 3.70 31.26 20.32
C GLU A 622 4.90 30.59 19.65
N VAL A 623 4.67 29.51 18.90
CA VAL A 623 5.70 28.73 18.22
C VAL A 623 5.45 28.75 16.72
N GLU A 624 6.47 29.14 15.96
CA GLU A 624 6.45 29.12 14.49
C GLU A 624 7.40 28.02 13.98
N ILE A 625 6.85 27.12 13.18
CA ILE A 625 7.57 26.01 12.55
C ILE A 625 7.68 26.31 11.05
N ALA A 626 8.89 26.62 10.59
CA ALA A 626 9.14 27.02 9.20
C ALA A 626 9.12 25.83 8.23
N ASN A 627 9.69 24.70 8.65
CA ASN A 627 9.75 23.46 7.88
C ASN A 627 9.31 22.28 8.73
N TYR A 628 8.97 21.16 8.07
CA TYR A 628 8.59 19.95 8.79
C TYR A 628 9.72 19.51 9.72
N VAL A 629 9.42 19.37 11.02
CA VAL A 629 10.36 18.92 12.05
C VAL A 629 10.02 17.48 12.41
N GLU A 630 11.03 16.63 12.57
CA GLU A 630 10.86 15.19 12.77
C GLU A 630 10.83 14.76 14.25
N ASP A 631 11.43 15.57 15.12
CA ASP A 631 11.77 15.27 16.52
C ASP A 631 11.57 16.49 17.43
N ILE A 632 10.41 17.16 17.34
CA ILE A 632 10.09 18.31 18.19
C ILE A 632 10.11 17.92 19.67
N GLN A 633 10.67 18.81 20.48
CA GLN A 633 10.80 18.66 21.92
C GLN A 633 10.37 19.94 22.62
N PHE A 634 9.50 19.79 23.60
CA PHE A 634 9.02 20.80 24.51
C PHE A 634 9.70 20.61 25.86
N TYR A 635 10.48 21.61 26.27
CA TYR A 635 11.29 21.57 27.48
C TYR A 635 10.68 22.43 28.58
N LEU A 636 10.71 21.90 29.80
CA LEU A 636 10.46 22.64 31.03
C LEU A 636 11.57 22.32 32.04
N VAL A 637 12.18 23.35 32.62
CA VAL A 637 13.27 23.23 33.60
C VAL A 637 12.86 23.91 34.89
N ASN A 638 12.92 23.17 36.00
CA ASN A 638 12.74 23.72 37.33
C ASN A 638 14.07 24.23 37.88
N ASP A 639 14.35 25.52 37.70
CA ASP A 639 15.51 26.17 38.31
C ASP A 639 15.23 26.68 39.74
N ASN A 640 13.98 26.54 40.21
CA ASN A 640 13.52 27.02 41.51
C ASN A 640 13.87 26.06 42.64
N ALA A 641 13.96 26.60 43.86
CA ALA A 641 14.13 25.81 45.06
C ALA A 641 12.84 25.04 45.45
N GLU A 642 11.67 25.53 45.02
CA GLU A 642 10.39 24.89 45.26
C GLU A 642 10.10 23.79 44.23
N SER A 643 9.33 22.79 44.63
CA SER A 643 8.88 21.75 43.70
C SER A 643 7.85 22.32 42.73
N VAL A 644 7.99 21.92 41.47
CA VAL A 644 7.10 22.28 40.37
C VAL A 644 6.26 21.07 40.03
N GLU A 645 4.96 21.26 39.82
CA GLU A 645 4.06 20.22 39.34
C GLU A 645 3.70 20.54 37.89
N PHE A 646 4.00 19.62 36.98
CA PHE A 646 3.60 19.68 35.58
C PHE A 646 2.40 18.77 35.35
N ASP A 647 1.33 19.32 34.78
CA ASP A 647 0.11 18.56 34.51
C ASP A 647 0.04 18.11 33.05
N ARG A 648 0.24 19.02 32.09
CA ARG A 648 0.18 18.72 30.63
C ARG A 648 0.66 19.89 29.78
N ILE A 649 0.82 19.66 28.47
CA ILE A 649 0.94 20.72 27.45
C ILE A 649 -0.29 20.69 26.55
N ASP A 650 -0.97 21.83 26.39
CA ASP A 650 -2.02 22.02 25.38
C ASP A 650 -1.42 22.71 24.13
N ILE A 651 -1.78 22.25 22.93
CA ILE A 651 -1.25 22.71 21.64
C ILE A 651 -2.42 23.00 20.70
N ASP A 652 -2.61 24.27 20.37
CA ASP A 652 -3.64 24.73 19.43
C ASP A 652 -3.02 25.11 18.07
N PHE A 653 -3.72 24.73 17.00
CA PHE A 653 -3.32 24.95 15.60
C PHE A 653 -4.07 26.16 15.03
N GLU A 654 -3.35 27.18 14.53
CA GLU A 654 -3.96 28.32 13.82
C GLU A 654 -4.27 28.06 12.33
#